data_AF-A0A454CR01-F1
#
_entry.id   AF-A0A454CR01-F1
#
_cell.length_a   1.000
_cell.length_b   1.000
_cell.length_c   1.000
_cell.angle_alpha   90.00
_cell.angle_beta   90.00
_cell.angle_gamma   90.00
#
_symmetry.space_group_name_H-M   'P 1'
#
loop_
_entity.id
_entity.type
_entity.pdbx_description
1 polymer ?
#
loop_
_entity_poly.entity_id
_entity_poly.type
_entity_poly.pdbx_seq_one_letter_code
_entity_poly.pdbx_strand_id
1 'polypeptide(L)'
;MQAYTQKLIQRLDNLNQQRIDRALALMDSQSQQVFHLIPALLNYNHPVIPGYYDADVPYGVFGLELNDLQQQFLDDTQLTIGQPLKTAEQPAILGLYTMGSTSSIGQSTSSDLDIWVCISPEMDNDQRELLTNKCLLITDWAQSQGVEANFFLMDEERFRSNRSEEMTGDNCGSSQHLLLLDEFYRSAVRLAGQRLLWQIVPPEMEECYDEYVAQLCKDGYINCDEWINFGQLNRIPAEEYFGSNLWQLYKSIDSPYKSVLKAILLEAYSWEYPHTQLLSIDTKRRFFAHEPDLYGMDAYYLMLEKVTRYLERIQDDTRLDLVRRCFYLKTHEKLSREPDVGSVAWRREALSDMIAKWDWDEVVLAELDDRRNWKVEQVKVVHHALLDALMQSYRNLIQFARRNDITSAISPQDISILARKLYAAFEVLPGKVTLLNPQISPDLHEPDLSFIEVKEGGVNKSGWYLYKQPLIAHRILGQPCLEHHEYLSKLVSWAFFNGLITESTRLHAVVREAQLDIDKFYQMVSDLRNTFSLRKRRPTMQALGSPCEISQMAMFINFENDPTAELSGRSLKVDVKNTDIFSFGPEQINLVGSVDLVYRNSWHEVRTLHFKGETAMLDALKTILGKMHQDAIPPESVDVFCYAKNMRGVMRNMVYQLLAECIDLRLKPVEQEKRRRFKAMRLANQTYGLFFERRGVSVQKLENSVDFYRSISTNKLKGSPLLMLDREQEYQLPEVVDGFASEGLVQFFFEDTDDGFNIYVL
;
A
#
# COMPACT_ATOMS: atom_id res chain seq x y z
N MET A 1 -24.95 -16.83 43.43
CA MET A 1 -24.32 -15.88 42.48
C MET A 1 -22.81 -15.80 42.68
N GLN A 2 -22.31 -15.48 43.88
CA GLN A 2 -20.86 -15.44 44.17
C GLN A 2 -20.04 -16.65 43.69
N ALA A 3 -20.49 -17.88 43.99
CA ALA A 3 -19.82 -19.11 43.52
C ALA A 3 -19.83 -19.27 41.99
N TYR A 4 -20.87 -18.75 41.31
CA TYR A 4 -20.93 -18.74 39.85
C TYR A 4 -19.95 -17.72 39.27
N THR A 5 -19.87 -16.51 39.85
CA THR A 5 -18.87 -15.50 39.48
C THR A 5 -17.45 -16.04 39.64
N GLN A 6 -17.12 -16.66 40.77
CA GLN A 6 -15.81 -17.27 41.00
C GLN A 6 -15.48 -18.35 39.97
N LYS A 7 -16.45 -19.19 39.61
CA LYS A 7 -16.29 -20.20 38.56
C LYS A 7 -16.02 -19.56 37.18
N LEU A 8 -16.69 -18.46 36.85
CA LEU A 8 -16.44 -17.71 35.62
C LEU A 8 -15.04 -17.08 35.60
N ILE A 9 -14.59 -16.51 36.73
CA ILE A 9 -13.24 -15.93 36.86
C ILE A 9 -12.18 -17.01 36.65
N GLN A 10 -12.31 -18.15 37.34
CA GLN A 10 -11.36 -19.26 37.17
C GLN A 10 -11.33 -19.76 35.71
N ARG A 11 -12.50 -19.81 35.08
CA ARG A 11 -12.61 -20.21 33.68
C ARG A 11 -11.94 -19.20 32.75
N LEU A 12 -12.09 -17.92 33.03
CA LEU A 12 -11.44 -16.85 32.27
C LEU A 12 -9.91 -16.95 32.41
N ASP A 13 -9.41 -17.17 33.62
CA ASP A 13 -7.97 -17.32 33.88
C ASP A 13 -7.41 -18.57 33.16
N ASN A 14 -8.14 -19.69 33.17
CA ASN A 14 -7.76 -20.89 32.42
C ASN A 14 -7.71 -20.63 30.90
N LEU A 15 -8.69 -19.91 30.35
CA LEU A 15 -8.70 -19.53 28.93
C LEU A 15 -7.51 -18.62 28.60
N ASN A 16 -7.20 -17.66 29.46
CA ASN A 16 -6.05 -16.78 29.26
C ASN A 16 -4.73 -17.55 29.31
N GLN A 17 -4.56 -18.48 30.26
CA GLN A 17 -3.37 -19.31 30.35
C GLN A 17 -3.19 -20.15 29.08
N GLN A 18 -4.27 -20.77 28.60
CA GLN A 18 -4.21 -21.52 27.35
C GLN A 18 -3.86 -20.63 26.16
N ARG A 19 -4.35 -19.39 26.13
CA ARG A 19 -3.97 -18.42 25.09
C ARG A 19 -2.48 -18.09 25.13
N ILE A 20 -1.92 -17.90 26.33
CA ILE A 20 -0.48 -17.73 26.51
C ILE A 20 0.28 -18.97 26.00
N ASP A 21 -0.13 -20.17 26.40
CA ASP A 21 0.52 -21.42 25.99
C ASP A 21 0.50 -21.62 24.46
N ARG A 22 -0.64 -21.32 23.82
CA ARG A 22 -0.77 -21.35 22.35
C ARG A 22 0.11 -20.30 21.68
N ALA A 23 0.16 -19.09 22.22
CA ALA A 23 0.99 -18.01 21.67
C ALA A 23 2.47 -18.38 21.72
N LEU A 24 2.96 -18.85 22.86
CA LEU A 24 4.36 -19.25 23.06
C LEU A 24 4.74 -20.44 22.16
N ALA A 25 3.85 -21.43 22.02
CA ALA A 25 4.10 -22.59 21.16
C ALA A 25 4.30 -22.25 19.67
N LEU A 26 3.79 -21.10 19.22
CA LEU A 26 3.91 -20.60 17.84
C LEU A 26 5.04 -19.57 17.66
N MET A 27 5.66 -19.12 18.74
CA MET A 27 6.77 -18.17 18.75
C MET A 27 8.12 -18.88 18.65
N ASP A 28 9.09 -18.24 18.00
CA ASP A 28 10.49 -18.64 18.13
C ASP A 28 11.07 -18.22 19.48
N SER A 29 12.27 -18.70 19.81
CA SER A 29 12.86 -18.46 21.14
C SER A 29 13.07 -16.97 21.46
N GLN A 30 13.41 -16.16 20.45
CA GLN A 30 13.59 -14.72 20.62
C GLN A 30 12.26 -14.02 20.90
N SER A 31 11.22 -14.36 20.14
CA SER A 31 9.87 -13.84 20.35
C SER A 31 9.30 -14.25 21.71
N GLN A 32 9.53 -15.49 22.17
CA GLN A 32 9.15 -15.94 23.51
C GLN A 32 9.85 -15.11 24.60
N GLN A 33 11.15 -14.85 24.45
CA GLN A 33 11.91 -14.05 25.41
C GLN A 33 11.38 -12.60 25.47
N VAL A 34 11.16 -11.96 24.32
CA VAL A 34 10.57 -10.61 24.27
C VAL A 34 9.18 -10.60 24.91
N PHE A 35 8.32 -11.55 24.54
CA PHE A 35 6.96 -11.70 25.07
C PHE A 35 6.96 -11.82 26.60
N HIS A 36 7.84 -12.65 27.17
CA HIS A 36 7.93 -12.82 28.62
C HIS A 36 8.52 -11.60 29.32
N LEU A 37 9.47 -10.87 28.73
CA LEU A 37 10.15 -9.78 29.42
C LEU A 37 9.37 -8.46 29.43
N ILE A 38 8.47 -8.23 28.47
CA ILE A 38 7.69 -6.99 28.37
C ILE A 38 7.06 -6.54 29.71
N PRO A 39 6.33 -7.40 30.46
CA PRO A 39 5.79 -7.01 31.76
C PRO A 39 6.85 -6.53 32.75
N ALA A 40 8.01 -7.20 32.81
CA ALA A 40 9.10 -6.82 33.70
C ALA A 40 9.74 -5.47 33.30
N LEU A 41 9.93 -5.22 32.00
CA LEU A 41 10.49 -3.97 31.49
C LEU A 41 9.60 -2.75 31.81
N LEU A 42 8.28 -2.94 31.80
CA LEU A 42 7.32 -1.90 32.18
C LEU A 42 7.16 -1.80 33.70
N ASN A 43 7.43 -2.88 34.44
CA ASN A 43 7.34 -2.90 35.90
C ASN A 43 8.48 -2.22 36.64
N TYR A 44 9.66 -2.06 36.01
CA TYR A 44 10.83 -1.42 36.63
C TYR A 44 11.31 -0.21 35.82
N ASN A 45 11.85 0.81 36.50
CA ASN A 45 12.47 1.98 35.85
C ASN A 45 13.89 2.22 36.38
N HIS A 46 14.90 1.84 35.60
CA HIS A 46 16.32 2.04 35.95
C HIS A 46 17.18 2.11 34.68
N PRO A 47 18.27 2.91 34.63
CA PRO A 47 19.13 3.05 33.43
C PRO A 47 19.72 1.77 32.81
N VAL A 48 19.62 0.63 33.50
CA VAL A 48 20.11 -0.68 33.00
C VAL A 48 19.00 -1.51 32.36
N ILE A 49 17.75 -1.12 32.58
CA ILE A 49 16.57 -1.80 32.04
C ILE A 49 16.30 -1.22 30.64
N PRO A 50 16.17 -2.07 29.61
CA PRO A 50 15.72 -1.63 28.30
C PRO A 50 14.42 -0.83 28.39
N GLY A 51 14.35 0.31 27.70
CA GLY A 51 13.21 1.21 27.79
C GLY A 51 13.38 2.40 28.74
N TYR A 52 14.47 2.48 29.51
CA TYR A 52 14.69 3.64 30.39
C TYR A 52 14.81 4.94 29.60
N TYR A 53 13.91 5.89 29.87
CA TYR A 53 13.90 7.22 29.27
C TYR A 53 14.35 8.28 30.28
N ASP A 54 13.65 8.36 31.43
CA ASP A 54 13.91 9.31 32.51
C ASP A 54 13.55 8.69 33.88
N ALA A 55 14.04 9.27 34.97
CA ALA A 55 13.76 8.82 36.34
C ALA A 55 12.29 9.02 36.73
N ASP A 56 11.63 10.05 36.20
CA ASP A 56 10.25 10.42 36.52
C ASP A 56 9.20 9.65 35.70
N VAL A 57 9.63 8.77 34.80
CA VAL A 57 8.73 7.95 33.98
C VAL A 57 7.82 7.09 34.88
N PRO A 58 6.48 7.12 34.69
CA PRO A 58 5.57 6.22 35.40
C PRO A 58 5.88 4.74 35.10
N TYR A 59 5.89 3.89 36.12
CA TYR A 59 6.20 2.47 36.00
C TYR A 59 5.48 1.63 37.05
N GLY A 60 5.58 0.31 36.91
CA GLY A 60 4.93 -0.64 37.81
C GLY A 60 3.61 -1.16 37.24
N VAL A 61 3.46 -2.48 37.19
CA VAL A 61 2.27 -3.16 36.66
C VAL A 61 1.46 -3.72 37.82
N PHE A 62 0.16 -3.43 37.84
CA PHE A 62 -0.74 -3.85 38.91
C PHE A 62 -0.69 -5.36 39.13
N GLY A 63 -0.43 -5.80 40.37
CA GLY A 63 -0.48 -7.22 40.73
C GLY A 63 0.43 -8.14 39.91
N LEU A 64 1.55 -7.63 39.38
CA LEU A 64 2.49 -8.45 38.64
C LEU A 64 3.18 -9.47 39.57
N GLU A 65 3.02 -10.75 39.24
CA GLU A 65 3.81 -11.85 39.78
C GLU A 65 4.84 -12.26 38.73
N LEU A 66 6.13 -12.27 39.11
CA LEU A 66 7.20 -12.63 38.18
C LEU A 66 7.24 -14.14 37.95
N ASN A 67 7.29 -14.56 36.69
CA ASN A 67 7.62 -15.94 36.33
C ASN A 67 9.13 -16.20 36.46
N ASP A 68 9.53 -17.46 36.35
CA ASP A 68 10.93 -17.89 36.51
C ASP A 68 11.91 -17.12 35.60
N LEU A 69 11.52 -16.85 34.35
CA LEU A 69 12.35 -16.13 33.39
C LEU A 69 12.50 -14.65 33.76
N GLN A 70 11.40 -14.01 34.16
CA GLN A 70 11.39 -12.62 34.61
C GLN A 70 12.16 -12.46 35.93
N GLN A 71 12.04 -13.43 36.85
CA GLN A 71 12.78 -13.45 38.10
C GLN A 71 14.28 -13.60 37.84
N GLN A 72 14.68 -14.51 36.94
CA GLN A 72 16.08 -14.65 36.55
C GLN A 72 16.65 -13.36 35.94
N PHE A 73 15.90 -12.71 35.04
CA PHE A 73 16.29 -11.42 34.47
C PHE A 73 16.47 -10.34 35.54
N LEU A 74 15.56 -10.29 36.52
CA LEU A 74 15.65 -9.38 37.65
C LEU A 74 16.90 -9.66 38.50
N ASP A 75 17.14 -10.91 38.87
CA ASP A 75 18.26 -11.33 39.71
C ASP A 75 19.61 -11.01 39.04
N ASP A 76 19.77 -11.34 37.77
CA ASP A 76 20.96 -11.03 36.98
C ASP A 76 21.20 -9.51 36.89
N THR A 77 20.12 -8.74 36.73
CA THR A 77 20.19 -7.28 36.69
C THR A 77 20.62 -6.71 38.03
N GLN A 78 20.02 -7.17 39.14
CA GLN A 78 20.32 -6.73 40.50
C GLN A 78 21.75 -7.08 40.91
N LEU A 79 22.24 -8.27 40.50
CA LEU A 79 23.62 -8.68 40.71
C LEU A 79 24.59 -7.75 39.97
N THR A 80 24.27 -7.38 38.73
CA THR A 80 25.09 -6.50 37.89
C THR A 80 25.21 -5.10 38.48
N ILE A 81 24.13 -4.55 39.04
CA ILE A 81 24.14 -3.22 39.67
C ILE A 81 24.57 -3.24 41.14
N GLY A 82 24.64 -4.42 41.77
CA GLY A 82 25.00 -4.58 43.17
C GLY A 82 23.97 -4.05 44.17
N GLN A 83 22.72 -3.85 43.74
CA GLN A 83 21.63 -3.32 44.57
C GLN A 83 20.26 -3.81 44.06
N PRO A 84 19.23 -3.88 44.93
CA PRO A 84 17.89 -4.23 44.48
C PRO A 84 17.27 -3.13 43.62
N LEU A 85 16.48 -3.51 42.61
CA LEU A 85 15.67 -2.55 41.86
C LEU A 85 14.52 -2.04 42.71
N LYS A 86 14.22 -0.76 42.60
CA LYS A 86 13.07 -0.16 43.27
C LYS A 86 11.78 -0.66 42.63
N THR A 87 10.83 -1.07 43.47
CA THR A 87 9.46 -1.38 43.06
C THR A 87 8.61 -0.14 43.24
N ALA A 88 7.69 0.13 42.31
CA ALA A 88 6.77 1.25 42.43
C ALA A 88 5.85 1.06 43.65
N GLU A 89 5.68 2.11 44.47
CA GLU A 89 4.75 2.07 45.61
C GLU A 89 3.29 2.03 45.15
N GLN A 90 3.00 2.70 44.03
CA GLN A 90 1.71 2.70 43.35
C GLN A 90 1.95 2.33 41.88
N PRO A 91 1.39 1.22 41.38
CA PRO A 91 1.58 0.81 39.99
C PRO A 91 0.88 1.80 39.04
N ALA A 92 1.63 2.38 38.12
CA ALA A 92 1.08 3.31 37.12
C ALA A 92 0.32 2.60 35.98
N ILE A 93 0.57 1.31 35.77
CA ILE A 93 0.01 0.51 34.69
C ILE A 93 -0.99 -0.49 35.28
N LEU A 94 -2.24 -0.40 34.84
CA LEU A 94 -3.36 -1.23 35.29
C LEU A 94 -3.34 -2.62 34.65
N GLY A 95 -2.92 -2.71 33.39
CA GLY A 95 -2.82 -3.99 32.69
C GLY A 95 -2.10 -3.93 31.36
N LEU A 96 -1.66 -5.10 30.93
CA LEU A 96 -0.94 -5.31 29.68
C LEU A 96 -1.63 -6.41 28.88
N TYR A 97 -2.01 -6.08 27.66
CA TYR A 97 -2.73 -7.01 26.78
C TYR A 97 -2.10 -7.01 25.40
N THR A 98 -1.84 -8.18 24.85
CA THR A 98 -1.59 -8.32 23.41
C THR A 98 -2.88 -8.70 22.70
N MET A 99 -3.02 -8.33 21.43
CA MET A 99 -4.23 -8.59 20.65
C MET A 99 -3.92 -8.95 19.19
N GLY A 100 -4.96 -9.15 18.39
CA GLY A 100 -4.83 -9.38 16.96
C GLY A 100 -4.58 -10.85 16.61
N SER A 101 -3.39 -11.16 16.09
CA SER A 101 -3.06 -12.54 15.68
C SER A 101 -2.50 -13.41 16.80
N THR A 102 -2.04 -12.82 17.89
CA THR A 102 -1.47 -13.55 19.03
C THR A 102 -2.44 -14.59 19.58
N SER A 103 -1.92 -15.77 19.92
CA SER A 103 -2.66 -16.97 20.35
C SER A 103 -3.60 -17.58 19.30
N SER A 104 -3.71 -17.01 18.10
CA SER A 104 -4.64 -17.52 17.09
C SER A 104 -3.98 -18.50 16.12
N ILE A 105 -4.80 -19.25 15.39
CA ILE A 105 -4.39 -20.09 14.25
C ILE A 105 -3.70 -19.28 13.15
N GLY A 106 -3.97 -17.97 13.09
CA GLY A 106 -3.34 -17.01 12.18
C GLY A 106 -2.00 -16.45 12.69
N GLN A 107 -1.52 -16.84 13.88
CA GLN A 107 -0.21 -16.43 14.37
C GLN A 107 0.90 -17.16 13.59
N SER A 108 1.93 -16.40 13.24
CA SER A 108 3.15 -16.89 12.60
C SER A 108 4.38 -16.42 13.37
N THR A 109 5.54 -17.00 13.09
CA THR A 109 6.82 -16.57 13.69
C THR A 109 7.22 -15.15 13.30
N SER A 110 6.63 -14.59 12.24
CA SER A 110 6.82 -13.20 11.81
C SER A 110 5.64 -12.30 12.17
N SER A 111 4.77 -12.71 13.10
CA SER A 111 3.68 -11.86 13.58
C SER A 111 4.23 -10.74 14.47
N ASP A 112 3.68 -9.55 14.31
CA ASP A 112 3.85 -8.40 15.19
C ASP A 112 3.13 -8.61 16.53
N LEU A 113 3.64 -7.94 17.57
CA LEU A 113 3.01 -7.86 18.89
C LEU A 113 2.40 -6.48 19.08
N ASP A 114 1.09 -6.36 18.89
CA ASP A 114 0.36 -5.16 19.27
C ASP A 114 -0.06 -5.26 20.74
N ILE A 115 0.39 -4.31 21.57
CA ILE A 115 0.26 -4.35 23.03
C ILE A 115 -0.45 -3.09 23.53
N TRP A 116 -1.57 -3.29 24.21
CA TRP A 116 -2.27 -2.24 24.95
C TRP A 116 -1.68 -2.13 26.35
N VAL A 117 -1.26 -0.91 26.69
CA VAL A 117 -0.80 -0.52 28.02
C VAL A 117 -1.94 0.25 28.67
N CYS A 118 -2.69 -0.44 29.53
CA CYS A 118 -3.85 0.12 30.20
C CYS A 118 -3.40 0.99 31.39
N ILE A 119 -3.85 2.24 31.42
CA ILE A 119 -3.46 3.24 32.42
C ILE A 119 -4.71 3.89 33.04
N SER A 120 -4.53 4.52 34.21
CA SER A 120 -5.60 5.30 34.84
C SER A 120 -5.99 6.52 34.00
N PRO A 121 -7.28 6.85 33.86
CA PRO A 121 -7.70 8.10 33.21
C PRO A 121 -7.17 9.34 33.93
N GLU A 122 -6.83 9.23 35.22
CA GLU A 122 -6.27 10.32 36.03
C GLU A 122 -4.79 10.62 35.72
N MET A 123 -4.11 9.78 34.92
CA MET A 123 -2.74 10.02 34.50
C MET A 123 -2.67 11.24 33.59
N ASP A 124 -1.85 12.23 33.96
CA ASP A 124 -1.72 13.48 33.21
C ASP A 124 -0.96 13.31 31.88
N ASN A 125 -1.00 14.33 31.04
CA ASN A 125 -0.40 14.28 29.70
C ASN A 125 1.13 14.16 29.72
N ASP A 126 1.81 14.77 30.70
CA ASP A 126 3.26 14.73 30.80
C ASP A 126 3.72 13.31 31.16
N GLN A 127 3.03 12.67 32.12
CA GLN A 127 3.22 11.27 32.48
C GLN A 127 2.96 10.32 31.31
N ARG A 128 1.90 10.56 30.53
CA ARG A 128 1.59 9.80 29.31
C ARG A 128 2.69 9.93 28.26
N GLU A 129 3.24 11.12 28.06
CA GLU A 129 4.36 11.35 27.13
C GLU A 129 5.62 10.61 27.59
N LEU A 130 5.98 10.70 28.87
CA LEU A 130 7.12 9.98 29.44
C LEU A 130 6.98 8.46 29.27
N LEU A 131 5.80 7.90 29.56
CA LEU A 131 5.53 6.48 29.38
C LEU A 131 5.53 6.07 27.90
N THR A 132 5.02 6.93 27.02
CA THR A 132 5.07 6.72 25.55
C THR A 132 6.51 6.62 25.07
N ASN A 133 7.39 7.52 25.52
CA ASN A 133 8.83 7.48 25.18
C ASN A 133 9.51 6.20 25.69
N LYS A 134 9.18 5.75 26.91
CA LYS A 134 9.64 4.44 27.40
C LYS A 134 9.16 3.29 26.50
N CYS A 135 7.90 3.31 26.07
CA CYS A 135 7.36 2.29 25.16
C CYS A 135 8.06 2.28 23.79
N LEU A 136 8.42 3.46 23.25
CA LEU A 136 9.21 3.57 22.01
C LEU A 136 10.60 2.95 22.18
N LEU A 137 11.27 3.19 23.31
CA LEU A 137 12.57 2.57 23.59
C LEU A 137 12.48 1.04 23.79
N ILE A 138 11.37 0.54 24.34
CA ILE A 138 11.10 -0.91 24.41
C ILE A 138 10.83 -1.47 23.01
N THR A 139 10.17 -0.71 22.13
CA THR A 139 9.97 -1.06 20.71
C THR A 139 11.31 -1.22 20.00
N ASP A 140 12.22 -0.26 20.16
CA ASP A 140 13.58 -0.32 19.60
C ASP A 140 14.38 -1.52 20.14
N TRP A 141 14.26 -1.80 21.45
CA TRP A 141 14.86 -2.98 22.05
C TRP A 141 14.31 -4.28 21.47
N ALA A 142 12.99 -4.43 21.36
CA ALA A 142 12.37 -5.62 20.77
C ALA A 142 12.82 -5.79 19.30
N GLN A 143 12.88 -4.69 18.54
CA GLN A 143 13.36 -4.69 17.17
C GLN A 143 14.82 -5.15 17.06
N SER A 144 15.67 -4.78 18.03
CA SER A 144 17.06 -5.28 18.10
C SER A 144 17.15 -6.80 18.31
N GLN A 145 16.11 -7.42 18.86
CA GLN A 145 15.97 -8.87 18.99
C GLN A 145 15.26 -9.53 17.79
N GLY A 146 14.89 -8.75 16.77
CA GLY A 146 14.17 -9.22 15.59
C GLY A 146 12.64 -9.31 15.75
N VAL A 147 12.08 -8.72 16.81
CA VAL A 147 10.64 -8.77 17.13
C VAL A 147 10.03 -7.38 16.94
N GLU A 148 8.96 -7.28 16.15
CA GLU A 148 8.19 -6.04 16.00
C GLU A 148 7.13 -5.97 17.11
N ALA A 149 7.30 -5.07 18.07
CA ALA A 149 6.38 -4.87 19.18
C ALA A 149 5.90 -3.42 19.22
N ASN A 150 4.60 -3.20 19.07
CA ASN A 150 3.96 -1.88 19.04
C ASN A 150 3.16 -1.66 20.32
N PHE A 151 3.34 -0.53 20.98
CA PHE A 151 2.68 -0.21 22.25
C PHE A 151 1.69 0.94 22.08
N PHE A 152 0.50 0.75 22.65
CA PHE A 152 -0.59 1.73 22.60
C PHE A 152 -1.09 2.01 24.01
N LEU A 153 -0.99 3.25 24.47
CA LEU A 153 -1.58 3.66 25.74
C LEU A 153 -3.11 3.69 25.61
N MET A 154 -3.79 3.08 26.58
CA MET A 154 -5.24 2.96 26.61
C MET A 154 -5.75 3.30 28.01
N ASP A 155 -6.77 4.16 28.12
CA ASP A 155 -7.51 4.36 29.36
C ASP A 155 -8.97 3.90 29.21
N GLU A 156 -9.63 3.70 30.35
CA GLU A 156 -10.99 3.15 30.41
C GLU A 156 -12.06 4.10 29.87
N GLU A 157 -11.81 5.41 29.86
CA GLU A 157 -12.78 6.41 29.42
C GLU A 157 -12.84 6.54 27.90
N ARG A 158 -11.79 6.13 27.19
CA ARG A 158 -11.70 6.17 25.73
C ARG A 158 -12.93 5.59 25.03
N PHE A 159 -13.35 4.38 25.42
CA PHE A 159 -14.49 3.68 24.81
C PHE A 159 -15.84 4.03 25.44
N ARG A 160 -15.85 4.52 26.68
CA ARG A 160 -17.08 4.88 27.41
C ARG A 160 -17.62 6.26 27.04
N SER A 161 -16.74 7.18 26.63
CA SER A 161 -17.12 8.57 26.37
C SER A 161 -17.71 8.83 24.98
N ASN A 162 -17.83 7.82 24.11
CA ASN A 162 -18.18 7.95 22.68
C ASN A 162 -17.33 8.99 21.91
N ARG A 163 -16.20 9.43 22.48
CA ARG A 163 -15.26 10.35 21.83
C ARG A 163 -14.26 9.53 21.03
N SER A 164 -14.31 9.67 19.71
CA SER A 164 -13.30 9.11 18.82
C SER A 164 -12.09 10.05 18.81
N GLU A 165 -11.15 9.85 19.73
CA GLU A 165 -9.84 10.52 19.64
C GLU A 165 -8.96 9.86 18.57
N GLU A 166 -8.25 10.68 17.80
CA GLU A 166 -7.28 10.22 16.80
C GLU A 166 -6.17 9.40 17.47
N MET A 167 -5.95 8.16 17.02
CA MET A 167 -4.70 7.47 17.35
C MET A 167 -3.53 8.21 16.71
N THR A 168 -2.50 8.51 17.49
CA THR A 168 -1.24 9.07 16.99
C THR A 168 -0.58 8.10 16.00
N GLY A 169 -0.22 8.61 14.81
CA GLY A 169 0.42 7.87 13.71
C GLY A 169 -0.36 7.99 12.39
N ASP A 170 0.24 7.54 11.27
CA ASP A 170 -0.33 7.50 9.90
C ASP A 170 -1.62 6.66 9.75
N ASN A 171 -2.30 6.35 10.86
CA ASN A 171 -3.55 5.59 10.91
C ASN A 171 -4.71 6.57 10.77
N CYS A 172 -5.74 6.21 10.00
CA CYS A 172 -7.05 6.88 10.03
C CYS A 172 -7.78 6.58 11.37
N GLY A 173 -7.14 6.93 12.49
CA GLY A 173 -7.46 6.47 13.85
C GLY A 173 -8.81 6.92 14.38
N SER A 174 -9.44 7.91 13.74
CA SER A 174 -10.80 8.35 14.06
C SER A 174 -11.90 7.43 13.49
N SER A 175 -11.56 6.41 12.70
CA SER A 175 -12.54 5.62 11.93
C SER A 175 -12.74 4.17 12.37
N GLN A 176 -12.05 3.71 13.42
CA GLN A 176 -12.13 2.31 13.89
C GLN A 176 -12.30 2.18 15.41
N HIS A 177 -13.03 3.09 16.07
CA HIS A 177 -13.15 3.09 17.53
C HIS A 177 -13.74 1.78 18.09
N LEU A 178 -15.02 1.51 17.84
CA LEU A 178 -15.70 0.31 18.36
C LEU A 178 -15.36 -0.96 17.58
N LEU A 179 -14.95 -0.86 16.31
CA LEU A 179 -14.41 -2.00 15.56
C LEU A 179 -13.07 -2.49 16.14
N LEU A 180 -12.23 -1.58 16.64
CA LEU A 180 -11.02 -1.95 17.36
C LEU A 180 -11.36 -2.61 18.69
N LEU A 181 -12.39 -2.13 19.41
CA LEU A 181 -12.85 -2.78 20.64
C LEU A 181 -13.43 -4.18 20.37
N ASP A 182 -14.16 -4.38 19.27
CA ASP A 182 -14.62 -5.72 18.83
C ASP A 182 -13.43 -6.67 18.61
N GLU A 183 -12.39 -6.20 17.91
CA GLU A 183 -11.15 -6.97 17.71
C GLU A 183 -10.44 -7.24 19.03
N PHE A 184 -10.34 -6.27 19.92
CA PHE A 184 -9.73 -6.43 21.23
C PHE A 184 -10.47 -7.46 22.09
N TYR A 185 -11.78 -7.32 22.29
CA TYR A 185 -12.56 -8.23 23.13
C TYR A 185 -12.54 -9.69 22.67
N ARG A 186 -12.49 -9.95 21.36
CA ARG A 186 -12.39 -11.33 20.86
C ARG A 186 -10.97 -11.91 20.94
N SER A 187 -9.93 -11.08 20.81
CA SER A 187 -8.54 -11.55 20.62
C SER A 187 -7.57 -11.28 21.78
N ALA A 188 -7.94 -10.44 22.76
CA ALA A 188 -7.02 -10.03 23.82
C ALA A 188 -6.47 -11.21 24.63
N VAL A 189 -5.16 -11.17 24.86
CA VAL A 189 -4.42 -12.06 25.75
C VAL A 189 -3.77 -11.19 26.82
N ARG A 190 -4.14 -11.40 28.08
CA ARG A 190 -3.59 -10.66 29.21
C ARG A 190 -2.19 -11.17 29.51
N LEU A 191 -1.20 -10.29 29.40
CA LEU A 191 0.19 -10.55 29.77
C LEU A 191 0.40 -10.36 31.27
N ALA A 192 -0.18 -9.30 31.84
CA ALA A 192 -0.12 -8.97 33.26
C ALA A 192 -1.22 -7.97 33.64
N GLY A 193 -1.49 -7.80 34.93
CA GLY A 193 -2.42 -6.79 35.42
C GLY A 193 -3.84 -7.26 35.74
N GLN A 194 -4.70 -6.27 35.90
CA GLN A 194 -6.15 -6.42 36.10
C GLN A 194 -6.80 -7.21 34.97
N ARG A 195 -7.97 -7.79 35.21
CA ARG A 195 -8.76 -8.57 34.22
C ARG A 195 -9.73 -7.67 33.46
N LEU A 196 -10.27 -8.11 32.32
CA LEU A 196 -11.32 -7.38 31.59
C LEU A 196 -12.70 -7.70 32.16
N LEU A 197 -13.40 -6.68 32.68
CA LEU A 197 -14.72 -6.87 33.31
C LEU A 197 -15.76 -7.41 32.33
N TRP A 198 -15.71 -6.92 31.09
CA TRP A 198 -16.66 -7.24 30.05
C TRP A 198 -16.83 -8.75 29.78
N GLN A 199 -15.77 -9.53 29.98
CA GLN A 199 -15.75 -10.97 29.68
C GLN A 199 -16.62 -11.81 30.64
N ILE A 200 -16.84 -11.33 31.87
CA ILE A 200 -17.64 -12.05 32.89
C ILE A 200 -19.08 -11.55 33.00
N VAL A 201 -19.44 -10.49 32.28
CA VAL A 201 -20.83 -10.05 32.12
C VAL A 201 -21.52 -10.98 31.11
N PRO A 202 -22.74 -11.50 31.35
CA PRO A 202 -23.44 -12.32 30.35
C PRO A 202 -23.79 -11.54 29.07
N PRO A 203 -23.77 -12.16 27.88
CA PRO A 203 -24.10 -11.47 26.62
C PRO A 203 -25.56 -10.98 26.57
N GLU A 204 -26.46 -11.57 27.35
CA GLU A 204 -27.86 -11.12 27.48
C GLU A 204 -27.99 -9.81 28.27
N MET A 205 -26.96 -9.45 29.05
CA MET A 205 -26.94 -8.23 29.88
C MET A 205 -26.22 -7.08 29.17
N GLU A 206 -25.88 -7.21 27.88
CA GLU A 206 -25.12 -6.20 27.14
C GLU A 206 -25.88 -4.87 26.99
N GLU A 207 -27.22 -4.90 26.89
CA GLU A 207 -28.03 -3.68 26.80
C GLU A 207 -28.18 -2.93 28.14
N CYS A 208 -28.00 -3.63 29.26
CA CYS A 208 -28.07 -3.07 30.62
C CYS A 208 -26.73 -3.25 31.36
N TYR A 209 -25.62 -3.17 30.61
CA TYR A 209 -24.28 -3.49 31.08
C TYR A 209 -23.89 -2.72 32.36
N ASP A 210 -24.05 -1.40 32.34
CA ASP A 210 -23.66 -0.54 33.46
C ASP A 210 -24.48 -0.83 34.73
N GLU A 211 -25.79 -1.09 34.59
CA GLU A 211 -26.66 -1.45 35.70
C GLU A 211 -26.26 -2.81 36.31
N TYR A 212 -25.96 -3.79 35.46
CA TYR A 212 -25.51 -5.11 35.89
C TYR A 212 -24.16 -5.04 36.61
N VAL A 213 -23.19 -4.31 36.06
CA VAL A 213 -21.88 -4.09 36.68
C VAL A 213 -22.00 -3.38 38.02
N ALA A 214 -22.81 -2.32 38.10
CA ALA A 214 -23.04 -1.60 39.35
C ALA A 214 -23.64 -2.52 40.42
N GLN A 215 -24.56 -3.42 40.04
CA GLN A 215 -25.11 -4.41 40.95
C GLN A 215 -24.07 -5.44 41.38
N LEU A 216 -23.23 -5.96 40.47
CA LEU A 216 -22.18 -6.92 40.81
C LEU A 216 -21.20 -6.37 41.87
N CYS A 217 -20.81 -5.09 41.74
CA CYS A 217 -19.90 -4.44 42.68
C CYS A 217 -20.62 -4.08 44.00
N LYS A 218 -21.85 -3.56 43.94
CA LYS A 218 -22.65 -3.24 45.13
C LYS A 218 -22.94 -4.45 46.00
N ASP A 219 -23.26 -5.58 45.38
CA ASP A 219 -23.58 -6.84 46.07
C ASP A 219 -22.30 -7.58 46.54
N GLY A 220 -21.11 -7.05 46.26
CA GLY A 220 -19.82 -7.62 46.68
C GLY A 220 -19.46 -8.92 45.96
N TYR A 221 -20.03 -9.18 44.79
CA TYR A 221 -19.69 -10.37 43.99
C TYR A 221 -18.35 -10.25 43.29
N ILE A 222 -17.92 -9.02 42.99
CA ILE A 222 -16.59 -8.68 42.47
C ILE A 222 -16.08 -7.40 43.16
N ASN A 223 -14.76 -7.26 43.23
CA ASN A 223 -14.11 -6.00 43.55
C ASN A 223 -13.82 -5.25 42.25
N CYS A 224 -14.55 -4.18 41.94
CA CYS A 224 -14.39 -3.40 40.70
C CYS A 224 -12.95 -2.89 40.49
N ASP A 225 -12.19 -2.63 41.56
CA ASP A 225 -10.81 -2.10 41.50
C ASP A 225 -9.78 -3.11 40.98
N GLU A 226 -10.17 -4.37 40.76
CA GLU A 226 -9.31 -5.42 40.19
C GLU A 226 -9.57 -5.66 38.69
N TRP A 227 -10.43 -4.84 38.07
CA TRP A 227 -10.90 -5.03 36.71
C TRP A 227 -10.81 -3.75 35.89
N ILE A 228 -10.42 -3.91 34.63
CA ILE A 228 -10.47 -2.88 33.61
C ILE A 228 -11.84 -2.93 32.94
N ASN A 229 -12.50 -1.77 32.86
CA ASN A 229 -13.84 -1.66 32.28
C ASN A 229 -13.89 -0.68 31.09
N PHE A 230 -13.67 -1.21 29.88
CA PHE A 230 -13.85 -0.44 28.63
C PHE A 230 -15.34 -0.24 28.23
N GLY A 231 -16.30 -0.79 28.97
CA GLY A 231 -17.73 -0.60 28.72
C GLY A 231 -18.39 -1.67 27.86
N GLN A 232 -19.59 -1.38 27.38
CA GLN A 232 -20.41 -2.28 26.56
C GLN A 232 -20.05 -2.18 25.07
N LEU A 233 -20.34 -3.23 24.31
CA LEU A 233 -20.19 -3.29 22.86
C LEU A 233 -21.36 -4.07 22.24
N ASN A 234 -22.48 -3.37 21.99
CA ASN A 234 -23.69 -3.94 21.38
C ASN A 234 -23.97 -3.42 19.96
N ARG A 235 -23.45 -2.24 19.60
CA ARG A 235 -23.69 -1.61 18.30
C ARG A 235 -22.47 -0.82 17.84
N ILE A 236 -22.17 -0.93 16.55
CA ILE A 236 -21.15 -0.11 15.88
C ILE A 236 -21.87 0.88 14.96
N PRO A 237 -21.52 2.18 15.03
CA PRO A 237 -22.00 3.21 14.10
C PRO A 237 -21.74 2.84 12.65
N ALA A 238 -22.59 3.29 11.74
CA ALA A 238 -22.47 2.92 10.34
C ALA A 238 -21.17 3.51 9.73
N GLU A 239 -20.77 4.68 10.21
CA GLU A 239 -19.61 5.49 9.85
C GLU A 239 -18.29 4.70 9.96
N GLU A 240 -18.16 3.90 11.03
CA GLU A 240 -16.93 3.14 11.30
C GLU A 240 -16.69 2.02 10.28
N TYR A 241 -17.74 1.37 9.75
CA TYR A 241 -17.56 0.31 8.75
C TYR A 241 -16.91 0.82 7.47
N PHE A 242 -17.34 2.01 7.02
CA PHE A 242 -16.81 2.59 5.79
C PHE A 242 -15.35 3.03 5.95
N GLY A 243 -15.06 3.82 7.00
CA GLY A 243 -13.68 4.26 7.26
C GLY A 243 -12.74 3.10 7.55
N SER A 244 -13.23 2.05 8.22
CA SER A 244 -12.44 0.85 8.47
C SER A 244 -12.07 0.08 7.21
N ASN A 245 -12.95 0.03 6.21
CA ASN A 245 -12.66 -0.68 4.98
C ASN A 245 -11.66 0.06 4.10
N LEU A 246 -11.72 1.38 4.07
CA LEU A 246 -10.70 2.21 3.44
C LEU A 246 -9.29 1.92 4.00
N TRP A 247 -9.19 1.69 5.32
CA TRP A 247 -7.95 1.26 5.94
C TRP A 247 -7.53 -0.16 5.53
N GLN A 248 -8.46 -1.11 5.43
CA GLN A 248 -8.11 -2.47 4.97
C GLN A 248 -7.57 -2.46 3.54
N LEU A 249 -8.15 -1.62 2.68
CA LEU A 249 -7.65 -1.38 1.33
C LEU A 249 -6.24 -0.80 1.35
N TYR A 250 -5.97 0.18 2.22
CA TYR A 250 -4.61 0.73 2.40
C TYR A 250 -3.61 -0.36 2.82
N LYS A 251 -3.97 -1.20 3.79
CA LYS A 251 -3.12 -2.27 4.34
C LYS A 251 -2.97 -3.46 3.39
N SER A 252 -3.83 -3.61 2.39
CA SER A 252 -3.77 -4.71 1.42
C SER A 252 -2.48 -4.75 0.61
N ILE A 253 -1.80 -3.60 0.51
CA ILE A 253 -0.50 -3.50 -0.14
C ILE A 253 0.58 -4.25 0.67
N ASP A 254 0.53 -4.19 2.01
CA ASP A 254 1.47 -4.89 2.91
C ASP A 254 1.05 -6.32 3.21
N SER A 255 -0.24 -6.56 3.39
CA SER A 255 -0.75 -7.81 3.93
C SER A 255 -2.03 -8.21 3.19
N PRO A 256 -1.92 -8.57 1.89
CA PRO A 256 -3.09 -8.74 1.02
C PRO A 256 -4.08 -9.77 1.56
N TYR A 257 -3.61 -10.92 2.05
CA TYR A 257 -4.48 -11.99 2.56
C TYR A 257 -5.23 -11.58 3.83
N LYS A 258 -4.55 -10.95 4.79
CA LYS A 258 -5.16 -10.43 6.03
C LYS A 258 -6.21 -9.36 5.70
N SER A 259 -5.89 -8.47 4.76
CA SER A 259 -6.79 -7.40 4.34
C SER A 259 -8.04 -7.90 3.63
N VAL A 260 -7.96 -8.93 2.78
CA VAL A 260 -9.15 -9.53 2.15
C VAL A 260 -10.08 -10.14 3.19
N LEU A 261 -9.54 -10.89 4.16
CA LEU A 261 -10.33 -11.46 5.26
C LEU A 261 -11.05 -10.38 6.06
N LYS A 262 -10.33 -9.31 6.44
CA LYS A 262 -10.91 -8.20 7.21
C LYS A 262 -11.89 -7.36 6.39
N ALA A 263 -11.63 -7.11 5.10
CA ALA A 263 -12.54 -6.36 4.24
C ALA A 263 -13.88 -7.08 4.06
N ILE A 264 -13.85 -8.39 3.81
CA ILE A 264 -15.07 -9.18 3.67
C ILE A 264 -15.76 -9.37 5.03
N LEU A 265 -15.03 -9.39 6.15
CA LEU A 265 -15.65 -9.32 7.48
C LEU A 265 -16.45 -8.02 7.67
N LEU A 266 -15.90 -6.87 7.28
CA LEU A 266 -16.62 -5.59 7.34
C LEU A 266 -17.83 -5.57 6.41
N GLU A 267 -17.71 -6.18 5.24
CA GLU A 267 -18.84 -6.38 4.32
C GLU A 267 -19.94 -7.22 4.97
N ALA A 268 -19.59 -8.35 5.60
CA ALA A 268 -20.53 -9.21 6.33
C ALA A 268 -21.19 -8.46 7.51
N TYR A 269 -20.45 -7.65 8.25
CA TYR A 269 -21.02 -6.79 9.30
C TYR A 269 -21.99 -5.76 8.72
N SER A 270 -21.61 -5.06 7.65
CA SER A 270 -22.47 -4.07 6.99
C SER A 270 -23.75 -4.66 6.42
N TRP A 271 -23.73 -5.94 6.02
CA TRP A 271 -24.88 -6.66 5.52
C TRP A 271 -25.91 -6.99 6.62
N GLU A 272 -25.46 -7.16 7.86
CA GLU A 272 -26.32 -7.42 9.02
C GLU A 272 -26.80 -6.13 9.71
N TYR A 273 -26.31 -4.96 9.29
CA TYR A 273 -26.69 -3.66 9.86
C TYR A 273 -28.21 -3.38 9.72
N PRO A 274 -28.88 -2.80 10.75
CA PRO A 274 -28.34 -2.28 12.01
C PRO A 274 -28.15 -3.32 13.12
N HIS A 275 -28.60 -4.56 12.93
CA HIS A 275 -28.56 -5.62 13.93
C HIS A 275 -27.35 -6.55 13.72
N THR A 276 -26.17 -5.93 13.68
CA THR A 276 -24.92 -6.63 13.39
C THR A 276 -24.59 -7.62 14.51
N GLN A 277 -24.31 -8.88 14.15
CA GLN A 277 -23.82 -9.86 15.13
C GLN A 277 -22.30 -9.76 15.24
N LEU A 278 -21.82 -9.04 16.26
CA LEU A 278 -20.38 -8.84 16.48
C LEU A 278 -19.68 -10.14 16.88
N LEU A 279 -18.45 -10.35 16.38
CA LEU A 279 -17.65 -11.53 16.69
C LEU A 279 -17.25 -11.59 18.17
N SER A 280 -17.02 -10.44 18.81
CA SER A 280 -16.81 -10.37 20.26
C SER A 280 -17.98 -10.97 21.04
N ILE A 281 -19.23 -10.62 20.69
CA ILE A 281 -20.44 -11.16 21.32
C ILE A 281 -20.61 -12.65 21.03
N ASP A 282 -20.32 -13.11 19.81
CA ASP A 282 -20.34 -14.53 19.48
C ASP A 282 -19.28 -15.30 20.31
N THR A 283 -18.07 -14.74 20.46
CA THR A 283 -17.01 -15.30 21.32
C THR A 283 -17.49 -15.38 22.77
N LYS A 284 -18.13 -14.32 23.26
CA LYS A 284 -18.71 -14.24 24.61
C LYS A 284 -19.76 -15.32 24.82
N ARG A 285 -20.71 -15.51 23.89
CA ARG A 285 -21.72 -16.58 23.96
C ARG A 285 -21.07 -17.97 24.07
N ARG A 286 -20.06 -18.26 23.26
CA ARG A 286 -19.31 -19.53 23.31
C ARG A 286 -18.57 -19.70 24.63
N PHE A 287 -17.99 -18.62 25.17
CA PHE A 287 -17.46 -18.59 26.52
C PHE A 287 -18.55 -18.89 27.56
N PHE A 288 -19.76 -18.36 27.50
CA PHE A 288 -20.78 -18.74 28.50
C PHE A 288 -21.30 -20.18 28.31
N ALA A 289 -21.41 -20.65 27.06
CA ALA A 289 -21.94 -21.97 26.71
C ALA A 289 -21.03 -23.17 27.07
N HIS A 290 -19.76 -22.93 27.42
CA HIS A 290 -18.79 -24.02 27.65
C HIS A 290 -18.56 -24.90 26.43
N GLU A 291 -18.46 -24.27 25.25
CA GLU A 291 -18.09 -24.98 24.03
C GLU A 291 -16.74 -25.71 24.19
N PRO A 292 -16.63 -26.94 23.68
CA PRO A 292 -15.41 -27.73 23.76
C PRO A 292 -14.29 -27.09 22.95
N ASP A 293 -13.07 -27.30 23.43
CA ASP A 293 -11.93 -26.53 23.05
C ASP A 293 -11.04 -27.30 22.08
N LEU A 294 -11.14 -26.93 20.80
CA LEU A 294 -10.15 -27.26 19.77
C LEU A 294 -9.68 -25.95 19.11
N TYR A 295 -10.63 -25.23 18.52
CA TYR A 295 -10.41 -23.88 17.94
C TYR A 295 -11.70 -23.04 17.91
N GLY A 296 -12.78 -23.49 18.56
CA GLY A 296 -14.08 -22.80 18.54
C GLY A 296 -14.08 -21.40 19.16
N MET A 297 -13.04 -21.08 19.95
CA MET A 297 -12.81 -19.76 20.57
C MET A 297 -11.68 -18.97 19.89
N ASP A 298 -11.14 -19.47 18.77
CA ASP A 298 -10.06 -18.85 18.03
C ASP A 298 -10.55 -17.62 17.24
N ALA A 299 -9.87 -16.48 17.44
CA ALA A 299 -10.30 -15.20 16.89
C ALA A 299 -10.27 -15.15 15.34
N TYR A 300 -9.36 -15.88 14.69
CA TYR A 300 -9.25 -15.94 13.23
C TYR A 300 -10.22 -16.96 12.64
N TYR A 301 -10.43 -18.09 13.32
CA TYR A 301 -11.44 -19.06 12.92
C TYR A 301 -12.85 -18.46 12.93
N LEU A 302 -13.21 -17.74 13.99
CA LEU A 302 -14.52 -17.09 14.09
C LEU A 302 -14.75 -16.06 12.98
N MET A 303 -13.69 -15.33 12.60
CA MET A 303 -13.72 -14.44 11.44
C MET A 303 -13.97 -15.22 10.14
N LEU A 304 -13.23 -16.31 9.91
CA LEU A 304 -13.44 -17.16 8.73
C LEU A 304 -14.86 -17.74 8.68
N GLU A 305 -15.37 -18.23 9.81
CA GLU A 305 -16.71 -18.81 9.92
C GLU A 305 -17.79 -17.77 9.59
N LYS A 306 -17.66 -16.54 10.11
CA LYS A 306 -18.61 -15.47 9.81
C LYS A 306 -18.57 -15.04 8.34
N VAL A 307 -17.38 -14.89 7.78
CA VAL A 307 -17.20 -14.60 6.34
C VAL A 307 -17.76 -15.73 5.48
N THR A 308 -17.53 -16.99 5.86
CA THR A 308 -18.06 -18.17 5.15
C THR A 308 -19.59 -18.14 5.11
N ARG A 309 -20.24 -17.97 6.27
CA ARG A 309 -21.70 -17.87 6.36
C ARG A 309 -22.27 -16.74 5.50
N TYR A 310 -21.57 -15.60 5.45
CA TYR A 310 -21.97 -14.47 4.61
C TYR A 310 -21.89 -14.81 3.12
N LEU A 311 -20.74 -15.31 2.65
CA LEU A 311 -20.51 -15.62 1.24
C LEU A 311 -21.41 -16.75 0.73
N GLU A 312 -21.67 -17.77 1.55
CA GLU A 312 -22.63 -18.84 1.22
C GLU A 312 -24.07 -18.30 1.06
N ARG A 313 -24.49 -17.37 1.92
CA ARG A 313 -25.84 -16.76 1.85
C ARG A 313 -26.03 -15.92 0.59
N ILE A 314 -24.98 -15.24 0.12
CA ILE A 314 -25.03 -14.47 -1.12
C ILE A 314 -24.63 -15.29 -2.36
N GLN A 315 -24.31 -16.57 -2.19
CA GLN A 315 -23.93 -17.51 -3.25
C GLN A 315 -22.68 -17.07 -4.03
N ASP A 316 -21.67 -16.58 -3.31
CA ASP A 316 -20.40 -16.12 -3.89
C ASP A 316 -19.27 -17.14 -3.66
N ASP A 317 -19.33 -18.24 -4.40
CA ASP A 317 -18.38 -19.35 -4.26
C ASP A 317 -16.95 -18.95 -4.64
N THR A 318 -16.80 -18.03 -5.59
CA THR A 318 -15.49 -17.54 -6.05
C THR A 318 -14.75 -16.80 -4.93
N ARG A 319 -15.41 -15.84 -4.25
CA ARG A 319 -14.79 -15.16 -3.11
C ARG A 319 -14.65 -16.09 -1.91
N LEU A 320 -15.53 -17.08 -1.77
CA LEU A 320 -15.44 -18.07 -0.68
C LEU A 320 -14.15 -18.91 -0.78
N ASP A 321 -13.84 -19.44 -1.97
CA ASP A 321 -12.59 -20.17 -2.19
C ASP A 321 -11.37 -19.25 -1.97
N LEU A 322 -11.41 -18.01 -2.48
CA LEU A 322 -10.35 -17.04 -2.27
C LEU A 322 -10.09 -16.77 -0.78
N VAL A 323 -11.15 -16.55 0.02
CA VAL A 323 -11.05 -16.33 1.47
C VAL A 323 -10.42 -17.53 2.17
N ARG A 324 -10.80 -18.76 1.80
CA ARG A 324 -10.21 -19.99 2.36
C ARG A 324 -8.71 -20.08 2.02
N ARG A 325 -8.33 -19.79 0.77
CA ARG A 325 -6.90 -19.69 0.36
C ARG A 325 -6.15 -18.60 1.12
N CYS A 326 -6.74 -17.42 1.27
CA CYS A 326 -6.15 -16.32 2.04
C CYS A 326 -5.92 -16.73 3.50
N PHE A 327 -6.91 -17.37 4.12
CA PHE A 327 -6.83 -17.88 5.48
C PHE A 327 -5.71 -18.92 5.62
N TYR A 328 -5.68 -19.93 4.74
CA TYR A 328 -4.64 -20.96 4.75
C TYR A 328 -3.24 -20.36 4.62
N LEU A 329 -3.02 -19.50 3.63
CA LEU A 329 -1.74 -18.82 3.41
C LEU A 329 -1.33 -17.93 4.59
N LYS A 330 -2.30 -17.32 5.29
CA LYS A 330 -2.03 -16.48 6.47
C LYS A 330 -1.58 -17.29 7.69
N THR A 331 -1.88 -18.59 7.77
CA THR A 331 -1.44 -19.45 8.88
C THR A 331 0.05 -19.83 8.79
N HIS A 332 0.64 -19.77 7.59
CA HIS A 332 1.99 -20.25 7.29
C HIS A 332 2.23 -21.76 7.56
N GLU A 333 1.21 -22.52 7.95
CA GLU A 333 1.29 -23.96 8.17
C GLU A 333 1.19 -24.70 6.83
N LYS A 334 2.11 -25.64 6.58
CA LYS A 334 2.19 -26.38 5.32
C LYS A 334 1.77 -27.82 5.50
N LEU A 335 0.52 -28.15 5.16
CA LEU A 335 -0.03 -29.47 5.38
C LEU A 335 0.45 -30.53 4.39
N SER A 336 0.87 -30.15 3.17
CA SER A 336 1.45 -31.07 2.19
C SER A 336 2.88 -31.50 2.54
N ARG A 337 3.47 -30.92 3.58
CA ARG A 337 4.85 -31.17 4.03
C ARG A 337 4.87 -31.70 5.46
N GLU A 338 5.98 -32.35 5.81
CA GLU A 338 6.26 -32.74 7.18
C GLU A 338 6.30 -31.51 8.11
N PRO A 339 5.91 -31.65 9.39
CA PRO A 339 5.97 -30.56 10.36
C PRO A 339 7.38 -29.97 10.48
N ASP A 340 7.46 -28.64 10.36
CA ASP A 340 8.71 -27.85 10.50
C ASP A 340 8.72 -27.09 11.84
N VAL A 341 9.80 -26.36 12.12
CA VAL A 341 9.93 -25.48 13.30
C VAL A 341 8.77 -24.47 13.34
N GLY A 342 8.05 -24.41 14.46
CA GLY A 342 6.87 -23.56 14.64
C GLY A 342 5.55 -24.20 14.18
N SER A 343 5.57 -25.44 13.70
CA SER A 343 4.37 -26.27 13.50
C SER A 343 3.94 -26.93 14.81
N VAL A 344 2.63 -26.89 15.10
CA VAL A 344 2.04 -27.45 16.33
C VAL A 344 0.89 -28.38 15.98
N ALA A 345 0.79 -29.50 16.71
CA ALA A 345 -0.14 -30.59 16.40
C ALA A 345 -1.61 -30.12 16.34
N TRP A 346 -2.05 -29.33 17.32
CA TRP A 346 -3.43 -28.84 17.39
C TRP A 346 -3.78 -27.93 16.20
N ARG A 347 -2.83 -27.13 15.69
CA ARG A 347 -3.04 -26.24 14.54
C ARG A 347 -3.19 -27.06 13.26
N ARG A 348 -2.35 -28.09 13.08
CA ARG A 348 -2.43 -28.99 11.92
C ARG A 348 -3.73 -29.78 11.92
N GLU A 349 -4.15 -30.29 13.07
CA GLU A 349 -5.43 -30.99 13.23
C GLU A 349 -6.60 -30.06 12.86
N ALA A 350 -6.63 -28.85 13.43
CA ALA A 350 -7.65 -27.86 13.12
C ALA A 350 -7.72 -27.51 11.63
N LEU A 351 -6.58 -27.27 10.98
CA LEU A 351 -6.55 -26.97 9.54
C LEU A 351 -6.96 -28.16 8.68
N SER A 352 -6.57 -29.38 9.07
CA SER A 352 -6.95 -30.60 8.36
C SER A 352 -8.46 -30.81 8.38
N ASP A 353 -9.10 -30.59 9.55
CA ASP A 353 -10.56 -30.66 9.71
C ASP A 353 -11.28 -29.62 8.86
N MET A 354 -10.72 -28.42 8.72
CA MET A 354 -11.29 -27.36 7.89
C MET A 354 -11.16 -27.69 6.41
N ILE A 355 -9.98 -28.12 5.96
CA ILE A 355 -9.69 -28.47 4.57
C ILE A 355 -10.55 -29.63 4.08
N ALA A 356 -10.75 -30.65 4.94
CA ALA A 356 -11.66 -31.76 4.63
C ALA A 356 -13.10 -31.29 4.36
N LYS A 357 -13.55 -30.23 5.04
CA LYS A 357 -14.89 -29.63 4.79
C LYS A 357 -14.93 -28.75 3.55
N TRP A 358 -13.78 -28.26 3.07
CA TRP A 358 -13.71 -27.42 1.87
C TRP A 358 -13.62 -28.23 0.57
N ASP A 359 -13.46 -29.56 0.68
CA ASP A 359 -13.29 -30.48 -0.46
C ASP A 359 -12.08 -30.12 -1.34
N TRP A 360 -11.01 -29.63 -0.70
CA TRP A 360 -9.74 -29.37 -1.39
C TRP A 360 -8.98 -30.67 -1.61
N ASP A 361 -8.44 -30.84 -2.81
CA ASP A 361 -7.55 -31.94 -3.13
C ASP A 361 -6.11 -31.67 -2.69
N GLU A 362 -5.27 -32.70 -2.77
CA GLU A 362 -3.84 -32.59 -2.46
C GLU A 362 -3.09 -31.66 -3.43
N VAL A 363 -3.63 -31.41 -4.63
CA VAL A 363 -3.01 -30.55 -5.65
C VAL A 363 -3.09 -29.09 -5.22
N VAL A 364 -4.25 -28.64 -4.72
CA VAL A 364 -4.43 -27.30 -4.17
C VAL A 364 -3.49 -27.06 -2.99
N LEU A 365 -3.35 -28.03 -2.08
CA LEU A 365 -2.44 -27.90 -0.93
C LEU A 365 -0.98 -27.82 -1.37
N ALA A 366 -0.56 -28.70 -2.29
CA ALA A 366 0.80 -28.68 -2.82
C ALA A 366 1.11 -27.34 -3.52
N GLU A 367 0.16 -26.79 -4.27
CA GLU A 367 0.28 -25.47 -4.91
C GLU A 367 0.46 -24.35 -3.87
N LEU A 368 -0.42 -24.28 -2.87
CA LEU A 368 -0.39 -23.23 -1.84
C LEU A 368 0.88 -23.32 -0.97
N ASP A 369 1.33 -24.52 -0.62
CA ASP A 369 2.54 -24.73 0.17
C ASP A 369 3.83 -24.40 -0.60
N ASP A 370 3.76 -24.42 -1.93
CA ASP A 370 4.83 -24.03 -2.83
C ASP A 370 4.85 -22.54 -3.18
N ARG A 371 4.10 -21.70 -2.44
CA ARG A 371 4.05 -20.24 -2.60
C ARG A 371 5.42 -19.57 -2.77
N ARG A 372 6.46 -20.03 -2.08
CA ARG A 372 7.82 -19.45 -2.19
C ARG A 372 8.41 -19.56 -3.60
N ASN A 373 7.94 -20.51 -4.40
CA ASN A 373 8.38 -20.77 -5.76
C ASN A 373 7.36 -20.28 -6.81
N TRP A 374 6.28 -19.61 -6.39
CA TRP A 374 5.30 -19.09 -7.32
C TRP A 374 5.93 -18.07 -8.27
N LYS A 375 5.72 -18.30 -9.56
CA LYS A 375 6.22 -17.44 -10.64
C LYS A 375 5.13 -16.55 -11.19
N VAL A 376 5.52 -15.67 -12.12
CA VAL A 376 4.70 -14.53 -12.56
C VAL A 376 3.28 -14.91 -13.02
N GLU A 377 3.08 -16.05 -13.67
CA GLU A 377 1.75 -16.48 -14.12
C GLU A 377 0.81 -16.73 -12.94
N GLN A 378 1.26 -17.49 -11.94
CA GLN A 378 0.49 -17.77 -10.73
C GLN A 378 0.26 -16.49 -9.92
N VAL A 379 1.31 -15.68 -9.78
CA VAL A 379 1.22 -14.41 -9.05
C VAL A 379 0.25 -13.44 -9.72
N LYS A 380 0.21 -13.38 -11.05
CA LYS A 380 -0.80 -12.58 -11.77
C LYS A 380 -2.20 -13.05 -11.41
N VAL A 381 -2.49 -14.34 -11.47
CA VAL A 381 -3.84 -14.87 -11.14
C VAL A 381 -4.24 -14.48 -9.72
N VAL A 382 -3.37 -14.73 -8.73
CA VAL A 382 -3.64 -14.42 -7.32
C VAL A 382 -3.77 -12.92 -7.09
N HIS A 383 -2.91 -12.10 -7.74
CA HIS A 383 -2.96 -10.65 -7.63
C HIS A 383 -4.30 -10.08 -8.09
N HIS A 384 -4.79 -10.52 -9.26
CA HIS A 384 -6.09 -10.07 -9.77
C HIS A 384 -7.24 -10.54 -8.88
N ALA A 385 -7.23 -11.79 -8.43
CA ALA A 385 -8.28 -12.31 -7.54
C ALA A 385 -8.38 -11.52 -6.22
N LEU A 386 -7.23 -11.22 -5.59
CA LEU A 386 -7.18 -10.40 -4.37
C LEU A 386 -7.70 -8.98 -4.62
N LEU A 387 -7.28 -8.36 -5.73
CA LEU A 387 -7.72 -7.03 -6.09
C LEU A 387 -9.22 -6.96 -6.35
N ASP A 388 -9.75 -7.90 -7.13
CA ASP A 388 -11.17 -7.94 -7.48
C ASP A 388 -12.04 -8.09 -6.22
N ALA A 389 -11.63 -8.95 -5.28
CA ALA A 389 -12.35 -9.12 -4.01
C ALA A 389 -12.34 -7.85 -3.15
N LEU A 390 -11.20 -7.17 -3.05
CA LEU A 390 -11.07 -5.90 -2.33
C LEU A 390 -11.91 -4.80 -2.96
N MET A 391 -11.86 -4.65 -4.29
CA MET A 391 -12.65 -3.64 -5.00
C MET A 391 -14.14 -3.94 -4.94
N GLN A 392 -14.53 -5.22 -4.94
CA GLN A 392 -15.93 -5.61 -4.76
C GLN A 392 -16.44 -5.26 -3.35
N SER A 393 -15.66 -5.59 -2.31
CA SER A 393 -15.98 -5.21 -0.92
C SER A 393 -16.08 -3.69 -0.75
N TYR A 394 -15.17 -2.94 -1.36
CA TYR A 394 -15.21 -1.48 -1.41
C TYR A 394 -16.49 -0.94 -2.05
N ARG A 395 -16.88 -1.46 -3.23
CA ARG A 395 -18.13 -1.06 -3.90
C ARG A 395 -19.36 -1.34 -3.05
N ASN A 396 -19.41 -2.50 -2.40
CA ASN A 396 -20.52 -2.87 -1.52
C ASN A 396 -20.61 -1.91 -0.32
N LEU A 397 -19.49 -1.51 0.26
CA LEU A 397 -19.46 -0.55 1.37
C LEU A 397 -19.75 0.90 0.95
N ILE A 398 -19.39 1.31 -0.27
CA ILE A 398 -19.87 2.60 -0.82
C ILE A 398 -21.40 2.58 -0.95
N GLN A 399 -21.97 1.49 -1.44
CA GLN A 399 -23.43 1.37 -1.55
C GLN A 399 -24.09 1.39 -0.16
N PHE A 400 -23.51 0.69 0.82
CA PHE A 400 -23.94 0.75 2.21
C PHE A 400 -23.90 2.18 2.77
N ALA A 401 -22.80 2.91 2.56
CA ALA A 401 -22.64 4.27 3.04
C ALA A 401 -23.68 5.23 2.44
N ARG A 402 -24.00 5.08 1.15
CA ARG A 402 -25.06 5.84 0.49
C ARG A 402 -26.46 5.50 1.00
N ARG A 403 -26.72 4.25 1.35
CA ARG A 403 -28.04 3.82 1.88
C ARG A 403 -28.31 4.29 3.30
N ASN A 404 -27.27 4.63 4.05
CA ASN A 404 -27.35 5.06 5.45
C ASN A 404 -26.93 6.54 5.64
N ASP A 405 -26.87 7.33 4.55
CA ASP A 405 -26.56 8.76 4.56
C ASP A 405 -25.24 9.15 5.26
N ILE A 406 -24.24 8.27 5.22
CA ILE A 406 -22.94 8.40 5.91
C ILE A 406 -22.00 9.38 5.19
N THR A 407 -22.25 9.67 3.91
CA THR A 407 -21.33 10.44 3.06
C THR A 407 -21.05 11.87 3.56
N SER A 408 -21.89 12.42 4.43
CA SER A 408 -21.69 13.73 5.08
C SER A 408 -20.68 13.70 6.23
N ALA A 409 -20.38 12.52 6.80
CA ALA A 409 -19.53 12.36 7.98
C ALA A 409 -18.03 12.18 7.65
N ILE A 410 -17.66 12.13 6.36
CA ILE A 410 -16.32 11.76 5.92
C ILE A 410 -15.72 12.89 5.10
N SER A 411 -14.48 13.26 5.43
CA SER A 411 -13.74 14.27 4.68
C SER A 411 -13.62 13.85 3.20
N PRO A 412 -14.09 14.69 2.25
CA PRO A 412 -13.88 14.45 0.82
C PRO A 412 -12.41 14.29 0.44
N GLN A 413 -11.51 14.91 1.21
CA GLN A 413 -10.06 14.81 1.03
C GLN A 413 -9.55 13.39 1.32
N ASP A 414 -10.03 12.72 2.37
CA ASP A 414 -9.60 11.36 2.71
C ASP A 414 -10.06 10.36 1.66
N ILE A 415 -11.32 10.48 1.21
CA ILE A 415 -11.84 9.67 0.10
C ILE A 415 -10.97 9.87 -1.16
N SER A 416 -10.59 11.11 -1.47
CA SER A 416 -9.76 11.44 -2.63
C SER A 416 -8.35 10.85 -2.53
N ILE A 417 -7.67 11.01 -1.38
CA ILE A 417 -6.33 10.45 -1.11
C ILE A 417 -6.35 8.93 -1.27
N LEU A 418 -7.36 8.28 -0.70
CA LEU A 418 -7.48 6.82 -0.71
C LEU A 418 -7.84 6.30 -2.10
N ALA A 419 -8.76 6.97 -2.81
CA ALA A 419 -9.08 6.64 -4.19
C ALA A 419 -7.84 6.77 -5.09
N ARG A 420 -7.08 7.87 -4.97
CA ARG A 420 -5.81 8.06 -5.71
C ARG A 420 -4.80 6.96 -5.40
N LYS A 421 -4.70 6.53 -4.14
CA LYS A 421 -3.83 5.42 -3.75
C LYS A 421 -4.24 4.10 -4.40
N LEU A 422 -5.53 3.81 -4.41
CA LEU A 422 -6.10 2.63 -5.07
C LEU A 422 -5.85 2.67 -6.57
N TYR A 423 -6.12 3.80 -7.22
CA TYR A 423 -5.85 3.98 -8.64
C TYR A 423 -4.37 3.80 -8.93
N ALA A 424 -3.49 4.45 -8.16
CA ALA A 424 -2.04 4.33 -8.32
C ALA A 424 -1.56 2.88 -8.21
N ALA A 425 -2.03 2.13 -7.22
CA ALA A 425 -1.62 0.75 -7.00
C ALA A 425 -2.22 -0.25 -8.01
N PHE A 426 -3.47 -0.07 -8.41
CA PHE A 426 -4.27 -1.15 -9.00
C PHE A 426 -4.89 -0.85 -10.36
N GLU A 427 -5.09 0.41 -10.71
CA GLU A 427 -5.72 0.75 -11.98
C GLU A 427 -4.80 0.42 -13.15
N VAL A 428 -5.34 -0.30 -14.13
CA VAL A 428 -4.65 -0.64 -15.38
C VAL A 428 -4.98 0.41 -16.42
N LEU A 429 -3.97 1.16 -16.84
CA LEU A 429 -4.10 2.22 -17.84
C LEU A 429 -3.14 2.00 -19.02
N PRO A 430 -3.47 2.49 -20.22
CA PRO A 430 -2.52 2.54 -21.33
C PRO A 430 -1.22 3.22 -20.90
N GLY A 431 -0.08 2.62 -21.27
CA GLY A 431 1.25 3.12 -20.85
C GLY A 431 1.60 2.97 -19.36
N LYS A 432 0.66 2.63 -18.46
CA LYS A 432 1.02 2.32 -17.06
C LYS A 432 1.62 0.93 -16.95
N VAL A 433 2.65 0.80 -16.12
CA VAL A 433 3.22 -0.48 -15.72
C VAL A 433 2.47 -0.99 -14.50
N THR A 434 1.73 -2.09 -14.66
CA THR A 434 1.06 -2.76 -13.55
C THR A 434 2.11 -3.44 -12.66
N LEU A 435 2.15 -3.04 -11.38
CA LEU A 435 3.07 -3.58 -10.38
C LEU A 435 2.37 -4.68 -9.59
N LEU A 436 2.93 -5.88 -9.63
CA LEU A 436 2.48 -7.04 -8.86
C LEU A 436 2.89 -6.88 -7.41
N ASN A 437 2.02 -7.31 -6.50
CA ASN A 437 2.30 -7.21 -5.07
C ASN A 437 3.42 -8.19 -4.67
N PRO A 438 4.60 -7.71 -4.21
CA PRO A 438 5.72 -8.57 -3.83
C PRO A 438 5.42 -9.45 -2.61
N GLN A 439 4.34 -9.16 -1.88
CA GLN A 439 3.87 -9.99 -0.77
C GLN A 439 3.13 -11.25 -1.23
N ILE A 440 2.94 -11.48 -2.54
CA ILE A 440 2.34 -12.70 -3.09
C ILE A 440 3.40 -13.79 -3.34
N SER A 441 4.61 -13.42 -3.75
CA SER A 441 5.73 -14.35 -3.90
C SER A 441 7.04 -13.60 -3.68
N PRO A 442 8.01 -14.19 -2.95
CA PRO A 442 9.28 -13.53 -2.69
C PRO A 442 10.18 -13.41 -3.93
N ASP A 443 9.97 -14.25 -4.96
CA ASP A 443 10.85 -14.31 -6.13
C ASP A 443 10.10 -14.53 -7.45
N LEU A 444 10.01 -13.44 -8.23
CA LEU A 444 9.46 -13.45 -9.60
C LEU A 444 10.53 -13.59 -10.69
N HIS A 445 11.79 -13.82 -10.34
CA HIS A 445 12.86 -13.99 -11.31
C HIS A 445 12.55 -15.11 -12.30
N GLU A 446 12.74 -14.83 -13.58
CA GLU A 446 12.67 -15.82 -14.65
C GLU A 446 14.06 -15.99 -15.29
N PRO A 447 14.52 -17.24 -15.52
CA PRO A 447 15.86 -17.50 -16.07
C PRO A 447 15.98 -17.10 -17.54
N ASP A 448 14.88 -17.18 -18.30
CA ASP A 448 14.81 -16.82 -19.71
C ASP A 448 13.57 -15.96 -19.96
N LEU A 449 13.73 -14.86 -20.69
CA LEU A 449 12.63 -14.04 -21.19
C LEU A 449 12.79 -13.82 -22.68
N SER A 450 11.75 -14.13 -23.45
CA SER A 450 11.71 -13.94 -24.90
C SER A 450 10.73 -12.84 -25.29
N PHE A 451 11.23 -11.87 -26.06
CA PHE A 451 10.48 -10.74 -26.60
C PHE A 451 10.31 -10.95 -28.11
N ILE A 452 9.08 -11.19 -28.55
CA ILE A 452 8.79 -11.57 -29.94
C ILE A 452 7.97 -10.46 -30.60
N GLU A 453 8.52 -9.88 -31.66
CA GLU A 453 7.84 -8.88 -32.49
C GLU A 453 6.92 -9.56 -33.51
N VAL A 454 5.66 -9.15 -33.54
CA VAL A 454 4.61 -9.63 -34.45
C VAL A 454 4.18 -8.47 -35.35
N LYS A 455 4.23 -8.72 -36.66
CA LYS A 455 3.86 -7.75 -37.70
C LYS A 455 2.35 -7.55 -37.82
N GLU A 456 1.97 -6.41 -38.39
CA GLU A 456 0.61 -6.18 -38.85
C GLU A 456 0.20 -7.17 -39.96
N GLY A 457 -1.09 -7.51 -40.00
CA GLY A 457 -1.67 -8.42 -41.01
C GLY A 457 -1.54 -9.91 -40.69
N GLY A 458 -1.02 -10.28 -39.50
CA GLY A 458 -1.04 -11.65 -38.98
C GLY A 458 -2.34 -12.03 -38.27
N VAL A 459 -2.42 -13.27 -37.77
CA VAL A 459 -3.54 -13.75 -36.93
C VAL A 459 -3.51 -13.11 -35.53
N ASN A 460 -2.31 -12.84 -35.01
CA ASN A 460 -2.11 -12.20 -33.72
C ASN A 460 -2.05 -10.67 -33.89
N LYS A 461 -2.45 -9.93 -32.84
CA LYS A 461 -2.34 -8.46 -32.79
C LYS A 461 -0.87 -8.05 -33.01
N SER A 462 -0.63 -6.98 -33.76
CA SER A 462 0.72 -6.45 -33.95
C SER A 462 1.33 -5.95 -32.64
N GLY A 463 2.66 -5.86 -32.62
CA GLY A 463 3.45 -5.40 -31.48
C GLY A 463 4.32 -6.50 -30.88
N TRP A 464 4.67 -6.32 -29.61
CA TRP A 464 5.60 -7.16 -28.88
C TRP A 464 4.88 -8.09 -27.90
N TYR A 465 5.39 -9.31 -27.80
CA TYR A 465 4.90 -10.33 -26.88
C TYR A 465 6.04 -10.81 -25.97
N LEU A 466 5.77 -10.91 -24.68
CA LEU A 466 6.71 -11.42 -23.67
C LEU A 466 6.36 -12.86 -23.28
N TYR A 467 7.36 -13.74 -23.29
CA TYR A 467 7.27 -15.13 -22.83
C TYR A 467 8.38 -15.45 -21.84
N LYS A 468 8.13 -16.34 -20.86
CA LYS A 468 9.14 -16.85 -19.91
C LYS A 468 9.96 -18.05 -20.39
N GLN A 469 9.89 -18.34 -21.69
CA GLN A 469 10.54 -19.51 -22.28
C GLN A 469 11.69 -19.04 -23.18
N PRO A 470 12.78 -19.81 -23.30
CA PRO A 470 13.79 -19.57 -24.32
C PRO A 470 13.20 -19.78 -25.72
N LEU A 471 13.87 -19.30 -26.77
CA LEU A 471 13.46 -19.43 -28.18
C LEU A 471 13.60 -20.87 -28.72
N ILE A 472 12.87 -21.80 -28.10
CA ILE A 472 12.80 -23.21 -28.45
C ILE A 472 11.34 -23.51 -28.83
N ALA A 473 11.10 -23.85 -30.10
CA ALA A 473 9.76 -23.93 -30.69
C ALA A 473 8.77 -24.75 -29.85
N HIS A 474 9.12 -25.97 -29.43
CA HIS A 474 8.23 -26.83 -28.64
C HIS A 474 7.95 -26.31 -27.22
N ARG A 475 8.76 -25.38 -26.70
CA ARG A 475 8.53 -24.75 -25.39
C ARG A 475 7.66 -23.51 -25.46
N ILE A 476 7.61 -22.82 -26.61
CA ILE A 476 6.81 -21.60 -26.80
C ILE A 476 5.44 -21.92 -27.40
N LEU A 477 5.37 -22.89 -28.33
CA LEU A 477 4.11 -23.22 -29.01
C LEU A 477 3.04 -23.66 -28.00
N GLY A 478 1.88 -23.00 -28.06
CA GLY A 478 0.74 -23.25 -27.18
C GLY A 478 0.83 -22.62 -25.79
N GLN A 479 1.93 -21.95 -25.45
CA GLN A 479 2.03 -21.21 -24.20
C GLN A 479 1.35 -19.84 -24.30
N PRO A 480 0.65 -19.39 -23.25
CA PRO A 480 0.16 -18.02 -23.18
C PRO A 480 1.34 -17.03 -23.09
N CYS A 481 1.20 -15.85 -23.68
CA CYS A 481 2.15 -14.77 -23.43
C CYS A 481 1.95 -14.22 -22.01
N LEU A 482 3.04 -13.81 -21.36
CA LEU A 482 2.99 -13.12 -20.08
C LEU A 482 2.31 -11.77 -20.21
N GLU A 483 2.69 -10.99 -21.24
CA GLU A 483 2.19 -9.65 -21.49
C GLU A 483 2.34 -9.29 -22.98
N HIS A 484 1.44 -8.45 -23.49
CA HIS A 484 1.47 -7.90 -24.85
C HIS A 484 1.44 -6.38 -24.81
N HIS A 485 2.23 -5.74 -25.66
CA HIS A 485 2.14 -4.30 -25.88
C HIS A 485 2.60 -3.88 -27.27
N GLU A 486 2.17 -2.70 -27.72
CA GLU A 486 2.47 -2.18 -29.05
C GLU A 486 3.95 -1.79 -29.22
N TYR A 487 4.64 -1.47 -28.13
CA TYR A 487 6.05 -1.07 -28.12
C TYR A 487 6.81 -1.78 -27.00
N LEU A 488 8.09 -2.03 -27.23
CA LEU A 488 8.97 -2.86 -26.43
C LEU A 488 9.29 -2.24 -25.08
N SER A 489 9.53 -0.92 -25.03
CA SER A 489 10.00 -0.25 -23.81
C SER A 489 9.06 -0.45 -22.61
N LYS A 490 7.74 -0.58 -22.83
CA LYS A 490 6.78 -0.93 -21.78
C LYS A 490 6.96 -2.37 -21.27
N LEU A 491 7.16 -3.35 -22.15
CA LEU A 491 7.34 -4.74 -21.72
C LEU A 491 8.63 -4.93 -20.95
N VAL A 492 9.71 -4.28 -21.39
CA VAL A 492 10.99 -4.27 -20.67
C VAL A 492 10.82 -3.62 -19.30
N SER A 493 10.16 -2.46 -19.25
CA SER A 493 9.86 -1.78 -17.99
C SER A 493 9.00 -2.65 -17.07
N TRP A 494 7.95 -3.29 -17.60
CA TRP A 494 7.08 -4.17 -16.82
C TRP A 494 7.83 -5.37 -16.23
N ALA A 495 8.67 -6.04 -17.03
CA ALA A 495 9.47 -7.16 -16.56
C ALA A 495 10.56 -6.71 -15.54
N PHE A 496 11.15 -5.52 -15.73
CA PHE A 496 12.13 -4.95 -14.81
C PHE A 496 11.50 -4.56 -13.46
N PHE A 497 10.45 -3.74 -13.46
CA PHE A 497 9.83 -3.23 -12.23
C PHE A 497 9.14 -4.32 -11.39
N ASN A 498 8.70 -5.41 -12.02
CA ASN A 498 8.18 -6.59 -11.33
C ASN A 498 9.26 -7.60 -10.92
N GLY A 499 10.55 -7.34 -11.18
CA GLY A 499 11.65 -8.18 -10.74
C GLY A 499 11.85 -9.49 -11.52
N LEU A 500 11.24 -9.62 -12.71
CA LEU A 500 11.48 -10.78 -13.57
C LEU A 500 12.89 -10.77 -14.16
N ILE A 501 13.39 -9.57 -14.50
CA ILE A 501 14.73 -9.35 -15.04
C ILE A 501 15.73 -9.13 -13.90
N THR A 502 16.67 -10.05 -13.75
CA THR A 502 17.85 -9.92 -12.88
C THR A 502 19.14 -10.04 -13.69
N GLU A 503 20.30 -10.01 -13.04
CA GLU A 503 21.59 -10.24 -13.70
C GLU A 503 21.74 -11.64 -14.28
N SER A 504 21.02 -12.63 -13.73
CA SER A 504 21.04 -14.02 -14.22
C SER A 504 20.03 -14.28 -15.33
N THR A 505 19.15 -13.33 -15.65
CA THR A 505 18.13 -13.50 -16.70
C THR A 505 18.75 -13.42 -18.08
N ARG A 506 18.51 -14.43 -18.91
CA ARG A 506 18.85 -14.42 -20.34
C ARG A 506 17.70 -13.77 -21.12
N LEU A 507 18.04 -12.73 -21.87
CA LEU A 507 17.09 -12.04 -22.74
C LEU A 507 17.21 -12.59 -24.16
N HIS A 508 16.07 -12.89 -24.76
CA HIS A 508 15.97 -13.32 -26.15
C HIS A 508 15.04 -12.36 -26.89
N ALA A 509 15.36 -12.06 -28.14
CA ALA A 509 14.53 -11.20 -28.98
C ALA A 509 14.34 -11.81 -30.37
N VAL A 510 13.11 -11.84 -30.87
CA VAL A 510 12.79 -12.12 -32.27
C VAL A 510 12.33 -10.82 -32.89
N VAL A 511 13.26 -10.14 -33.54
CA VAL A 511 13.04 -8.85 -34.19
C VAL A 511 12.69 -9.06 -35.66
N ARG A 512 11.72 -8.30 -36.16
CA ARG A 512 11.18 -8.38 -37.52
C ARG A 512 11.24 -7.04 -38.26
N GLU A 513 10.92 -5.93 -37.58
CA GLU A 513 10.91 -4.58 -38.16
C GLU A 513 11.74 -3.59 -37.36
N ALA A 514 11.80 -3.72 -36.04
CA ALA A 514 12.60 -2.83 -35.22
C ALA A 514 14.11 -2.94 -35.51
N GLN A 515 14.85 -1.84 -35.27
CA GLN A 515 16.31 -1.77 -35.38
C GLN A 515 16.98 -2.01 -34.03
N LEU A 516 16.63 -3.16 -33.44
CA LEU A 516 17.10 -3.60 -32.13
C LEU A 516 18.13 -4.72 -32.27
N ASP A 517 19.24 -4.60 -31.55
CA ASP A 517 20.18 -5.69 -31.30
C ASP A 517 20.18 -6.06 -29.80
N ILE A 518 20.81 -7.19 -29.48
CA ILE A 518 20.83 -7.70 -28.11
C ILE A 518 21.62 -6.79 -27.15
N ASP A 519 22.63 -6.06 -27.65
CA ASP A 519 23.45 -5.16 -26.85
C ASP A 519 22.66 -3.92 -26.43
N LYS A 520 21.89 -3.32 -27.34
CA LYS A 520 20.92 -2.25 -27.05
C LYS A 520 19.92 -2.70 -26.01
N PHE A 521 19.48 -3.96 -26.08
CA PHE A 521 18.50 -4.49 -25.16
C PHE A 521 19.07 -4.61 -23.72
N TYR A 522 20.22 -5.25 -23.55
CA TYR A 522 20.90 -5.30 -22.25
C TYR A 522 21.27 -3.91 -21.73
N GLN A 523 21.63 -2.99 -22.62
CA GLN A 523 21.91 -1.61 -22.26
C GLN A 523 20.67 -0.91 -21.69
N MET A 524 19.49 -1.06 -22.30
CA MET A 524 18.26 -0.47 -21.76
C MET A 524 17.94 -0.98 -20.36
N VAL A 525 18.13 -2.29 -20.10
CA VAL A 525 17.94 -2.86 -18.76
C VAL A 525 18.93 -2.27 -17.76
N SER A 526 20.19 -2.09 -18.16
CA SER A 526 21.20 -1.44 -17.32
C SER A 526 20.86 0.02 -17.05
N ASP A 527 20.38 0.75 -18.06
CA ASP A 527 20.01 2.16 -17.94
C ASP A 527 18.80 2.33 -17.01
N LEU A 528 17.77 1.47 -17.14
CA LEU A 528 16.64 1.42 -16.21
C LEU A 528 17.08 1.17 -14.76
N ARG A 529 18.03 0.24 -14.56
CA ARG A 529 18.56 -0.09 -13.25
C ARG A 529 19.34 1.08 -12.62
N ASN A 530 20.05 1.85 -13.43
CA ASN A 530 20.83 2.98 -12.96
C ASN A 530 19.95 4.20 -12.62
N THR A 531 18.84 4.39 -13.35
CA THR A 531 17.92 5.52 -13.10
C THR A 531 16.89 5.21 -12.02
N PHE A 532 16.35 3.99 -11.96
CA PHE A 532 15.21 3.65 -11.09
C PHE A 532 15.55 2.62 -10.02
N SER A 533 15.30 2.97 -8.76
CA SER A 533 15.30 2.02 -7.66
C SER A 533 14.03 1.16 -7.68
N LEU A 534 14.18 -0.17 -7.62
CA LEU A 534 13.05 -1.11 -7.48
C LEU A 534 12.34 -0.97 -6.13
N ARG A 535 13.09 -0.64 -5.07
CA ARG A 535 12.58 -0.49 -3.70
C ARG A 535 12.61 0.99 -3.30
N LYS A 536 11.63 1.78 -3.74
CA LYS A 536 11.43 3.18 -3.26
C LYS A 536 10.40 3.16 -2.12
N ARG A 537 10.55 4.05 -1.13
CA ARG A 537 9.57 4.25 -0.05
C ARG A 537 8.21 4.56 -0.65
N ARG A 538 7.13 4.15 0.00
CA ARG A 538 5.75 4.40 -0.48
C ARG A 538 5.41 5.90 -0.47
N PRO A 539 4.43 6.33 -1.30
CA PRO A 539 3.96 7.70 -1.28
C PRO A 539 3.41 8.05 0.11
N THR A 540 3.74 9.25 0.59
CA THR A 540 3.14 9.80 1.82
C THR A 540 1.69 10.21 1.54
N MET A 541 0.87 10.31 2.59
CA MET A 541 -0.50 10.84 2.44
C MET A 541 -0.52 12.26 1.86
N GLN A 542 0.48 13.08 2.22
CA GLN A 542 0.67 14.41 1.66
C GLN A 542 0.90 14.36 0.14
N ALA A 543 1.75 13.46 -0.35
CA ALA A 543 2.02 13.31 -1.78
C ALA A 543 0.80 12.80 -2.58
N LEU A 544 -0.07 12.02 -1.95
CA LEU A 544 -1.35 11.59 -2.54
C LEU A 544 -2.42 12.70 -2.50
N GLY A 545 -2.30 13.62 -1.54
CA GLY A 545 -3.14 14.82 -1.44
C GLY A 545 -2.80 15.87 -2.50
N SER A 546 -1.54 15.96 -2.92
CA SER A 546 -1.08 16.87 -3.97
C SER A 546 -1.34 16.33 -5.40
N PRO A 547 -1.26 17.18 -6.43
CA PRO A 547 -1.23 16.75 -7.82
C PRO A 547 -0.15 15.71 -8.10
N CYS A 548 -0.36 14.97 -9.20
CA CYS A 548 0.54 13.94 -9.64
C CYS A 548 1.74 14.56 -10.38
N GLU A 549 2.90 14.59 -9.75
CA GLU A 549 4.11 15.23 -10.29
C GLU A 549 5.16 14.19 -10.72
N ILE A 550 5.96 14.49 -11.74
CA ILE A 550 7.00 13.57 -12.23
C ILE A 550 8.22 13.65 -11.31
N SER A 551 8.55 12.55 -10.63
CA SER A 551 9.68 12.49 -9.70
C SER A 551 10.99 12.05 -10.37
N GLN A 552 10.94 11.08 -11.28
CA GLN A 552 12.11 10.53 -11.97
C GLN A 552 11.74 10.21 -13.42
N MET A 553 12.63 10.49 -14.37
CA MET A 553 12.39 10.27 -15.79
C MET A 553 13.63 9.74 -16.51
N ALA A 554 13.42 8.79 -17.41
CA ALA A 554 14.38 8.34 -18.40
C ALA A 554 13.77 8.49 -19.80
N MET A 555 14.53 9.08 -20.72
CA MET A 555 14.20 9.21 -22.13
C MET A 555 15.17 8.38 -22.96
N PHE A 556 14.66 7.45 -23.76
CA PHE A 556 15.43 6.54 -24.60
C PHE A 556 15.24 6.92 -26.08
N ILE A 557 16.32 7.37 -26.71
CA ILE A 557 16.33 7.87 -28.09
C ILE A 557 16.79 6.77 -29.03
N ASN A 558 16.03 6.56 -30.11
CA ASN A 558 16.30 5.59 -31.18
C ASN A 558 16.43 4.14 -30.69
N PHE A 559 15.62 3.76 -29.70
CA PHE A 559 15.64 2.39 -29.16
C PHE A 559 15.10 1.37 -30.17
N GLU A 560 13.91 1.62 -30.73
CA GLU A 560 13.29 0.74 -31.74
C GLU A 560 13.54 1.18 -33.18
N ASN A 561 13.76 2.47 -33.43
CA ASN A 561 13.97 3.00 -34.78
C ASN A 561 15.15 3.99 -34.80
N ASP A 562 16.21 3.66 -35.54
CA ASP A 562 17.46 4.40 -35.60
C ASP A 562 17.83 4.85 -37.03
N PRO A 563 17.37 6.03 -37.47
CA PRO A 563 17.72 6.59 -38.78
C PRO A 563 19.23 6.72 -39.01
N THR A 564 20.04 6.76 -37.94
CA THR A 564 21.49 6.90 -38.07
C THR A 564 22.17 5.64 -38.63
N ALA A 565 21.49 4.49 -38.62
CA ALA A 565 22.01 3.23 -39.14
C ALA A 565 22.20 3.27 -40.67
N GLU A 566 21.41 4.09 -41.37
CA GLU A 566 21.45 4.26 -42.84
C GLU A 566 22.49 5.30 -43.29
N LEU A 567 23.10 6.04 -42.36
CA LEU A 567 24.12 7.03 -42.67
C LEU A 567 25.39 6.37 -43.22
N SER A 568 25.74 6.70 -44.46
CA SER A 568 26.94 6.21 -45.14
C SER A 568 28.20 7.03 -44.80
N GLY A 569 29.39 6.44 -44.98
CA GLY A 569 30.68 6.99 -44.54
C GLY A 569 31.08 8.38 -45.08
N ARG A 570 30.43 8.91 -46.12
CA ARG A 570 30.66 10.29 -46.60
C ARG A 570 29.90 11.33 -45.78
N SER A 571 28.74 10.97 -45.22
CA SER A 571 27.89 11.85 -44.39
C SER A 571 28.41 11.98 -42.94
N LEU A 572 29.36 11.14 -42.53
CA LEU A 572 29.97 11.14 -41.18
C LEU A 572 31.18 12.08 -41.03
N LYS A 573 31.65 12.71 -42.12
CA LYS A 573 32.75 13.70 -42.09
C LYS A 573 32.31 15.12 -41.74
N VAL A 574 31.08 15.28 -41.23
CA VAL A 574 30.51 16.58 -40.86
C VAL A 574 31.10 17.05 -39.53
N ASP A 575 31.35 18.35 -39.42
CA ASP A 575 31.91 18.96 -38.21
C ASP A 575 30.92 18.84 -37.04
N VAL A 576 31.32 18.08 -36.02
CA VAL A 576 30.48 17.68 -34.88
C VAL A 576 29.95 18.88 -34.09
N LYS A 577 30.62 20.04 -34.16
CA LYS A 577 30.23 21.25 -33.41
C LYS A 577 29.03 22.02 -33.99
N ASN A 578 28.72 21.86 -35.28
CA ASN A 578 27.65 22.59 -35.97
C ASN A 578 26.57 21.66 -36.57
N THR A 579 26.48 20.44 -36.04
CA THR A 579 25.54 19.44 -36.56
C THR A 579 24.17 19.58 -35.87
N ASP A 580 23.11 19.85 -36.63
CA ASP A 580 21.73 19.78 -36.15
C ASP A 580 21.20 18.35 -36.36
N ILE A 581 20.95 17.64 -35.26
CA ILE A 581 20.44 16.25 -35.29
C ILE A 581 18.98 16.17 -35.73
N PHE A 582 18.21 17.25 -35.59
CA PHE A 582 16.81 17.29 -35.97
C PHE A 582 16.62 17.64 -37.45
N SER A 583 17.66 18.18 -38.09
CA SER A 583 17.66 18.62 -39.49
C SER A 583 19.04 18.40 -40.13
N PHE A 584 19.41 17.12 -40.25
CA PHE A 584 20.76 16.71 -40.59
C PHE A 584 21.03 16.73 -42.10
N GLY A 585 22.16 17.32 -42.49
CA GLY A 585 22.67 17.31 -43.86
C GLY A 585 21.83 18.11 -44.87
N PRO A 586 22.19 18.08 -46.17
CA PRO A 586 21.48 18.80 -47.21
C PRO A 586 20.05 18.28 -47.44
N GLU A 587 19.81 17.01 -47.13
CA GLU A 587 18.49 16.37 -47.22
C GLU A 587 17.60 16.69 -46.01
N GLN A 588 18.14 17.35 -44.98
CA GLN A 588 17.40 17.83 -43.81
C GLN A 588 16.63 16.70 -43.14
N ILE A 589 17.31 15.58 -42.87
CA ILE A 589 16.70 14.39 -42.29
C ILE A 589 16.69 14.51 -40.76
N ASN A 590 15.58 14.16 -40.12
CA ASN A 590 15.56 14.03 -38.66
C ASN A 590 16.23 12.69 -38.25
N LEU A 591 17.28 12.78 -37.42
CA LEU A 591 18.00 11.60 -36.95
C LEU A 591 17.35 10.94 -35.73
N VAL A 592 16.34 11.55 -35.12
CA VAL A 592 15.54 10.97 -34.05
C VAL A 592 14.37 10.20 -34.66
N GLY A 593 14.44 8.87 -34.67
CA GLY A 593 13.43 8.00 -35.27
C GLY A 593 12.41 7.42 -34.29
N SER A 594 12.79 7.27 -33.01
CA SER A 594 11.88 6.94 -31.93
C SER A 594 12.30 7.60 -30.62
N VAL A 595 11.31 7.89 -29.77
CA VAL A 595 11.49 8.38 -28.40
C VAL A 595 10.61 7.55 -27.48
N ASP A 596 11.23 6.84 -26.56
CA ASP A 596 10.56 6.13 -25.48
C ASP A 596 10.77 6.88 -24.17
N LEU A 597 9.72 7.03 -23.38
CA LEU A 597 9.78 7.63 -22.04
C LEU A 597 9.38 6.60 -21.01
N VAL A 598 10.16 6.51 -19.94
CA VAL A 598 9.79 5.82 -18.71
C VAL A 598 9.90 6.82 -17.58
N TYR A 599 8.87 7.00 -16.77
CA TYR A 599 8.91 7.92 -15.65
C TYR A 599 8.14 7.38 -14.44
N ARG A 600 8.55 7.82 -13.26
CA ARG A 600 7.88 7.57 -11.98
C ARG A 600 7.33 8.86 -11.41
N ASN A 601 6.06 8.87 -11.02
CA ASN A 601 5.43 10.05 -10.42
C ASN A 601 5.43 10.02 -8.87
N SER A 602 4.96 11.11 -8.25
CA SER A 602 4.83 11.30 -6.80
C SER A 602 3.90 10.27 -6.13
N TRP A 603 2.99 9.66 -6.89
CA TRP A 603 2.12 8.57 -6.45
C TRP A 603 2.76 7.19 -6.63
N HIS A 604 4.03 7.13 -7.05
CA HIS A 604 4.79 5.92 -7.35
C HIS A 604 4.28 5.08 -8.52
N GLU A 605 3.42 5.62 -9.37
CA GLU A 605 3.10 4.95 -10.62
C GLU A 605 4.30 5.02 -11.56
N VAL A 606 4.53 3.92 -12.27
CA VAL A 606 5.46 3.87 -13.39
C VAL A 606 4.67 3.98 -14.68
N ARG A 607 5.03 4.96 -15.50
CA ARG A 607 4.39 5.27 -16.78
C ARG A 607 5.41 5.17 -17.90
N THR A 608 4.91 4.75 -19.05
CA THR A 608 5.68 4.50 -20.26
C THR A 608 4.95 5.12 -21.44
N LEU A 609 5.69 5.75 -22.35
CA LEU A 609 5.17 6.38 -23.57
C LEU A 609 6.13 6.07 -24.71
N HIS A 610 5.60 5.97 -25.93
CA HIS A 610 6.37 5.71 -27.13
C HIS A 610 5.92 6.64 -28.26
N PHE A 611 6.89 7.24 -28.93
CA PHE A 611 6.67 8.14 -30.07
C PHE A 611 7.57 7.71 -31.23
N LYS A 612 7.02 7.68 -32.44
CA LYS A 612 7.71 7.28 -33.67
C LYS A 612 7.43 8.27 -34.79
N GLY A 613 8.41 8.44 -35.69
CA GLY A 613 8.28 9.27 -36.88
C GLY A 613 9.00 10.62 -36.77
N GLU A 614 8.84 11.47 -37.78
CA GLU A 614 9.61 12.72 -37.93
C GLU A 614 9.32 13.74 -36.83
N THR A 615 8.16 13.68 -36.17
CA THR A 615 7.75 14.56 -35.07
C THR A 615 7.93 13.95 -33.68
N ALA A 616 8.51 12.75 -33.56
CA ALA A 616 8.56 11.99 -32.31
C ALA A 616 9.08 12.79 -31.11
N MET A 617 10.15 13.57 -31.29
CA MET A 617 10.69 14.42 -30.22
C MET A 617 9.73 15.55 -29.81
N LEU A 618 9.04 16.16 -30.77
CA LEU A 618 8.09 17.25 -30.52
C LEU A 618 6.87 16.73 -29.75
N ASP A 619 6.35 15.59 -30.18
CA ASP A 619 5.21 14.93 -29.52
C ASP A 619 5.58 14.49 -28.11
N ALA A 620 6.77 13.90 -27.92
CA ALA A 620 7.30 13.54 -26.61
C ALA A 620 7.42 14.74 -25.67
N LEU A 621 8.00 15.86 -26.14
CA LEU A 621 8.11 17.10 -25.36
C LEU A 621 6.74 17.66 -25.01
N LYS A 622 5.83 17.76 -25.99
CA LYS A 622 4.47 18.27 -25.76
C LYS A 622 3.76 17.45 -24.68
N THR A 623 3.76 16.12 -24.80
CA THR A 623 3.09 15.24 -23.85
C THR A 623 3.70 15.30 -22.46
N ILE A 624 5.04 15.31 -22.33
CA ILE A 624 5.67 15.27 -21.01
C ILE A 624 5.59 16.62 -20.29
N LEU A 625 5.71 17.73 -21.02
CA LEU A 625 5.61 19.08 -20.45
C LEU A 625 4.16 19.47 -20.16
N GLY A 626 3.18 18.88 -20.85
CA GLY A 626 1.76 18.97 -20.49
C GLY A 626 1.44 18.33 -19.13
N LYS A 627 2.23 17.32 -18.73
CA LYS A 627 2.11 16.62 -17.43
C LYS A 627 2.82 17.30 -16.27
N MET A 628 3.52 18.41 -16.52
CA MET A 628 4.13 19.24 -15.49
C MET A 628 3.28 20.50 -15.36
N HIS A 629 2.83 20.87 -14.16
CA HIS A 629 2.14 22.16 -13.95
C HIS A 629 3.15 23.28 -13.64
N GLN A 630 2.67 24.53 -13.65
CA GLN A 630 3.48 25.64 -13.15
C GLN A 630 3.64 25.46 -11.64
N ASP A 631 4.82 25.77 -11.10
CA ASP A 631 5.15 25.59 -9.68
C ASP A 631 5.28 24.12 -9.19
N ALA A 632 5.22 23.13 -10.10
CA ALA A 632 5.56 21.74 -9.77
C ALA A 632 7.02 21.61 -9.34
N ILE A 633 7.31 20.64 -8.48
CA ILE A 633 8.68 20.34 -8.08
C ILE A 633 9.42 19.77 -9.31
N PRO A 634 10.62 20.27 -9.65
CA PRO A 634 11.40 19.70 -10.73
C PRO A 634 11.74 18.24 -10.43
N PRO A 635 11.76 17.35 -11.45
CA PRO A 635 12.10 15.95 -11.23
C PRO A 635 13.47 15.81 -10.55
N GLU A 636 13.58 14.88 -9.59
CA GLU A 636 14.81 14.56 -8.86
C GLU A 636 15.91 14.09 -9.82
N SER A 637 15.52 13.36 -10.87
CA SER A 637 16.41 12.83 -11.89
C SER A 637 15.76 12.86 -13.27
N VAL A 638 16.51 13.37 -14.26
CA VAL A 638 16.14 13.34 -15.68
C VAL A 638 17.32 12.78 -16.46
N ASP A 639 17.20 11.55 -16.92
CA ASP A 639 18.24 10.87 -17.68
C ASP A 639 17.84 10.76 -19.16
N VAL A 640 18.82 10.97 -20.05
CA VAL A 640 18.65 10.78 -21.49
C VAL A 640 19.67 9.75 -21.98
N PHE A 641 19.16 8.68 -22.58
CA PHE A 641 19.93 7.61 -23.19
C PHE A 641 19.71 7.61 -24.69
N CYS A 642 20.73 7.26 -25.45
CA CYS A 642 20.67 7.20 -26.91
C CYS A 642 21.22 5.86 -27.38
N TYR A 643 20.46 5.18 -28.25
CA TYR A 643 20.77 3.87 -28.83
C TYR A 643 21.10 3.96 -30.32
N ALA A 644 21.38 5.18 -30.80
CA ALA A 644 21.81 5.40 -32.17
C ALA A 644 23.18 4.73 -32.44
N LYS A 645 23.30 4.07 -33.58
CA LYS A 645 24.53 3.45 -34.07
C LYS A 645 25.62 4.49 -34.31
N ASN A 646 25.25 5.66 -34.82
CA ASN A 646 26.16 6.76 -35.10
C ASN A 646 25.77 8.03 -34.31
N MET A 647 26.75 8.90 -34.03
CA MET A 647 26.54 10.19 -33.33
C MET A 647 25.88 10.11 -31.94
N ARG A 648 25.92 8.94 -31.30
CA ARG A 648 25.30 8.65 -30.02
C ARG A 648 25.50 9.73 -28.95
N GLY A 649 26.74 10.11 -28.66
CA GLY A 649 27.06 11.08 -27.60
C GLY A 649 26.57 12.49 -27.90
N VAL A 650 26.60 12.87 -29.18
CA VAL A 650 26.18 14.17 -29.69
C VAL A 650 24.66 14.30 -29.59
N MET A 651 23.94 13.28 -30.06
CA MET A 651 22.49 13.20 -29.96
C MET A 651 22.01 13.24 -28.52
N ARG A 652 22.60 12.40 -27.65
CA ARG A 652 22.26 12.36 -26.23
C ARG A 652 22.38 13.74 -25.57
N ASN A 653 23.50 14.41 -25.78
CA ASN A 653 23.77 15.71 -25.13
C ASN A 653 22.83 16.81 -25.64
N MET A 654 22.55 16.86 -26.94
CA MET A 654 21.61 17.84 -27.51
C MET A 654 20.18 17.63 -27.04
N VAL A 655 19.71 16.38 -27.01
CA VAL A 655 18.37 16.04 -26.50
C VAL A 655 18.27 16.39 -25.02
N TYR A 656 19.28 16.07 -24.22
CA TYR A 656 19.33 16.43 -22.81
C TYR A 656 19.25 17.94 -22.59
N GLN A 657 20.05 18.73 -23.32
CA GLN A 657 20.01 20.20 -23.23
C GLN A 657 18.64 20.75 -23.61
N LEU A 658 18.05 20.26 -24.70
CA LEU A 658 16.71 20.66 -25.14
C LEU A 658 15.65 20.35 -24.08
N LEU A 659 15.67 19.13 -23.53
CA LEU A 659 14.72 18.70 -22.51
C LEU A 659 14.85 19.54 -21.24
N ALA A 660 16.08 19.74 -20.74
CA ALA A 660 16.35 20.56 -19.56
C ALA A 660 15.89 22.00 -19.74
N GLU A 661 16.15 22.61 -20.91
CA GLU A 661 15.69 23.96 -21.23
C GLU A 661 14.15 24.03 -21.28
N CYS A 662 13.48 23.06 -21.90
CA CYS A 662 12.02 23.04 -21.95
C CYS A 662 11.38 22.84 -20.58
N ILE A 663 11.95 21.98 -19.72
CA ILE A 663 11.47 21.79 -18.34
C ILE A 663 11.64 23.10 -17.54
N ASP A 664 12.79 23.76 -17.62
CA ASP A 664 13.03 25.04 -16.95
C ASP A 664 12.06 26.13 -17.41
N LEU A 665 11.79 26.21 -18.73
CA LEU A 665 10.80 27.14 -19.29
C LEU A 665 9.38 26.85 -18.81
N ARG A 666 9.03 25.56 -18.61
CA ARG A 666 7.69 25.10 -18.19
C ARG A 666 7.42 25.34 -16.71
N LEU A 667 8.41 25.13 -15.84
CA LEU A 667 8.25 25.17 -14.38
C LEU A 667 8.31 26.58 -13.80
N LYS A 668 9.04 27.51 -14.42
CA LYS A 668 9.14 28.89 -13.94
C LYS A 668 7.76 29.59 -13.93
N PRO A 669 7.39 30.37 -12.90
CA PRO A 669 6.13 31.12 -12.88
C PRO A 669 6.09 32.18 -13.97
N VAL A 670 4.92 32.41 -14.60
CA VAL A 670 4.75 33.42 -15.65
C VAL A 670 4.65 34.81 -15.01
N GLU A 671 5.67 35.66 -15.18
CA GLU A 671 5.61 37.08 -14.80
C GLU A 671 4.52 37.79 -15.63
N GLN A 672 3.55 38.45 -14.97
CA GLN A 672 2.41 39.13 -15.63
C GLN A 672 2.82 40.16 -16.70
N GLU A 673 4.05 40.67 -16.66
CA GLU A 673 4.54 41.72 -17.57
C GLU A 673 5.45 41.22 -18.71
N LYS A 674 5.81 39.93 -18.77
CA LYS A 674 6.68 39.39 -19.83
C LYS A 674 6.01 38.30 -20.66
N ARG A 675 6.17 38.45 -21.98
CA ARG A 675 5.59 37.67 -23.09
C ARG A 675 5.58 36.16 -22.82
N ARG A 676 4.51 35.49 -23.31
CA ARG A 676 4.39 34.02 -23.43
C ARG A 676 5.73 33.41 -23.86
N ARG A 677 6.24 32.46 -23.08
CA ARG A 677 7.52 31.80 -23.33
C ARG A 677 7.39 30.85 -24.51
N PHE A 678 8.43 30.82 -25.33
CA PHE A 678 8.42 30.12 -26.60
C PHE A 678 9.78 29.51 -26.90
N LYS A 679 9.77 28.32 -27.51
CA LYS A 679 10.96 27.65 -28.06
C LYS A 679 10.71 27.25 -29.51
N ALA A 680 11.55 27.72 -30.42
CA ALA A 680 11.55 27.26 -31.81
C ALA A 680 12.38 25.98 -31.92
N MET A 681 11.90 24.99 -32.66
CA MET A 681 12.62 23.78 -33.00
C MET A 681 12.42 23.48 -34.49
N ARG A 682 13.52 23.27 -35.21
CA ARG A 682 13.47 22.81 -36.61
C ARG A 682 13.50 21.29 -36.62
N LEU A 683 12.50 20.66 -37.22
CA LEU A 683 12.45 19.23 -37.46
C LEU A 683 12.38 18.99 -38.96
N ALA A 684 13.36 18.28 -39.49
CA ALA A 684 13.57 18.10 -40.91
C ALA A 684 13.50 19.44 -41.68
N ASN A 685 12.57 19.59 -42.61
CA ASN A 685 12.36 20.80 -43.40
C ASN A 685 11.35 21.80 -42.79
N GLN A 686 10.82 21.53 -41.60
CA GLN A 686 9.77 22.33 -40.97
C GLN A 686 10.24 22.94 -39.65
N THR A 687 9.74 24.14 -39.34
CA THR A 687 10.00 24.78 -38.05
C THR A 687 8.73 24.74 -37.22
N TYR A 688 8.87 24.32 -35.97
CA TYR A 688 7.79 24.22 -35.00
C TYR A 688 8.06 25.17 -33.83
N GLY A 689 6.98 25.71 -33.28
CA GLY A 689 6.96 26.52 -32.09
C GLY A 689 6.32 25.78 -30.93
N LEU A 690 7.06 25.59 -29.84
CA LEU A 690 6.54 25.17 -28.54
C LEU A 690 6.18 26.42 -27.75
N PHE A 691 4.91 26.59 -27.43
CA PHE A 691 4.40 27.70 -26.62
C PHE A 691 4.07 27.18 -25.23
N PHE A 692 4.71 27.75 -24.22
CA PHE A 692 4.53 27.38 -22.82
C PHE A 692 3.42 28.23 -22.24
N GLU A 693 2.23 27.66 -22.19
CA GLU A 693 1.02 28.31 -21.69
C GLU A 693 0.78 27.95 -20.23
N ARG A 694 -0.24 28.54 -19.60
CA ARG A 694 -0.55 28.27 -18.19
C ARG A 694 -0.96 26.81 -17.96
N ARG A 695 -1.79 26.28 -18.86
CA ARG A 695 -2.41 24.95 -18.77
C ARG A 695 -1.66 23.82 -19.48
N GLY A 696 -0.55 24.11 -20.16
CA GLY A 696 0.19 23.09 -20.90
C GLY A 696 1.10 23.66 -21.98
N VAL A 697 1.50 22.80 -22.91
CA VAL A 697 2.36 23.18 -24.03
C VAL A 697 1.60 22.98 -25.34
N SER A 698 1.44 24.07 -26.10
CA SER A 698 0.85 24.04 -27.43
C SER A 698 1.96 24.02 -28.49
N VAL A 699 1.69 23.33 -29.61
CA VAL A 699 2.63 23.17 -30.72
C VAL A 699 2.01 23.76 -31.97
N GLN A 700 2.73 24.66 -32.63
CA GLN A 700 2.30 25.25 -33.91
C GLN A 700 3.39 25.15 -34.96
N LYS A 701 3.00 24.85 -36.19
CA LYS A 701 3.90 24.86 -37.35
C LYS A 701 4.11 26.31 -37.82
N LEU A 702 5.37 26.69 -38.03
CA LEU A 702 5.77 28.02 -38.46
C LEU A 702 6.12 27.99 -39.94
N GLU A 703 5.15 28.34 -40.80
CA GLU A 703 5.28 28.18 -42.26
C GLU A 703 6.09 29.29 -42.94
N ASN A 704 6.14 30.51 -42.39
CA ASN A 704 6.90 31.64 -42.93
C ASN A 704 7.43 32.59 -41.85
N SER A 705 8.46 33.40 -42.16
CA SER A 705 8.98 34.45 -41.25
C SER A 705 7.90 35.46 -40.85
N VAL A 706 6.92 35.72 -41.73
CA VAL A 706 5.74 36.54 -41.44
C VAL A 706 4.82 35.88 -40.42
N ASP A 707 4.63 34.56 -40.44
CA ASP A 707 3.83 33.84 -39.44
C ASP A 707 4.57 33.66 -38.11
N PHE A 708 5.91 33.57 -38.15
CA PHE A 708 6.79 33.67 -36.98
C PHE A 708 6.69 35.05 -36.32
N TYR A 709 6.84 36.13 -37.09
CA TYR A 709 6.65 37.47 -36.55
C TYR A 709 5.19 37.70 -36.15
N ARG A 710 4.18 37.24 -36.90
CA ARG A 710 2.76 37.35 -36.56
C ARG A 710 2.47 36.64 -35.25
N SER A 711 2.81 35.36 -35.06
CA SER A 711 2.61 34.64 -33.78
C SER A 711 3.31 35.30 -32.57
N ILE A 712 4.47 35.95 -32.79
CA ILE A 712 5.17 36.72 -31.75
C ILE A 712 4.59 38.15 -31.58
N SER A 713 3.98 38.75 -32.61
CA SER A 713 3.56 40.16 -32.66
C SER A 713 2.04 40.42 -32.62
N THR A 714 1.17 39.43 -32.89
CA THR A 714 -0.24 39.45 -32.43
C THR A 714 -0.33 39.49 -30.91
N ASN A 715 0.75 39.17 -30.19
CA ASN A 715 0.89 39.41 -28.75
C ASN A 715 1.30 40.84 -28.36
N LYS A 716 1.58 41.75 -29.32
CA LYS A 716 2.08 43.10 -29.04
C LYS A 716 1.17 44.26 -29.41
N LEU A 717 0.15 44.07 -30.26
CA LEU A 717 -0.58 45.22 -30.84
C LEU A 717 -2.12 45.14 -30.84
N LYS A 718 -2.74 44.07 -30.35
CA LYS A 718 -4.18 43.97 -30.03
C LYS A 718 -4.40 42.64 -29.30
N GLY A 719 -5.30 42.60 -28.31
CA GLY A 719 -5.85 41.33 -27.82
C GLY A 719 -6.22 40.42 -29.00
N SER A 720 -5.86 39.15 -28.88
CA SER A 720 -5.80 38.12 -29.92
C SER A 720 -6.98 38.11 -30.93
N PRO A 721 -6.75 37.83 -32.23
CA PRO A 721 -7.79 37.35 -33.14
C PRO A 721 -8.09 35.84 -33.02
N LEU A 722 -7.60 35.17 -31.96
CA LEU A 722 -8.03 33.80 -31.60
C LEU A 722 -9.26 33.75 -30.68
N LEU A 723 -9.97 34.88 -30.51
CA LEU A 723 -11.33 34.95 -29.95
C LEU A 723 -12.42 34.27 -30.82
N MET A 724 -12.04 33.47 -31.83
CA MET A 724 -12.98 32.80 -32.73
C MET A 724 -13.11 31.29 -32.49
N LEU A 725 -12.36 30.71 -31.55
CA LEU A 725 -12.58 29.35 -31.05
C LEU A 725 -12.94 29.29 -29.55
N ASP A 726 -12.62 30.33 -28.77
CA ASP A 726 -13.10 30.51 -27.39
C ASP A 726 -14.36 31.37 -27.33
N ARG A 727 -15.43 30.91 -28.01
CA ARG A 727 -16.75 31.54 -27.92
C ARG A 727 -17.74 30.69 -27.12
N GLU A 728 -17.25 30.02 -26.09
CA GLU A 728 -18.01 29.75 -24.89
C GLU A 728 -17.50 30.73 -23.83
N GLN A 729 -18.41 31.40 -23.13
CA GLN A 729 -18.14 32.48 -22.18
C GLN A 729 -16.90 32.18 -21.32
N GLU A 730 -15.93 33.11 -21.24
CA GLU A 730 -14.83 33.06 -20.27
C GLU A 730 -15.41 33.01 -18.85
N TYR A 731 -15.74 31.81 -18.38
CA TYR A 731 -15.77 31.50 -16.97
C TYR A 731 -14.31 31.57 -16.52
N GLN A 732 -13.96 32.62 -15.79
CA GLN A 732 -12.73 32.62 -15.00
C GLN A 732 -12.84 31.49 -13.99
N LEU A 733 -12.18 30.37 -14.31
CA LEU A 733 -12.04 29.25 -13.40
C LEU A 733 -11.34 29.74 -12.12
N PRO A 734 -11.81 29.35 -10.92
CA PRO A 734 -11.16 29.73 -9.68
C PRO A 734 -9.67 29.38 -9.71
N GLU A 735 -8.80 30.19 -9.10
CA GLU A 735 -7.34 30.00 -9.14
C GLU A 735 -6.91 28.61 -8.65
N VAL A 736 -7.66 28.03 -7.71
CA VAL A 736 -7.43 26.66 -7.21
C VAL A 736 -7.72 25.62 -8.29
N VAL A 737 -8.78 25.79 -9.07
CA VAL A 737 -9.09 24.88 -10.18
C VAL A 737 -8.02 25.00 -11.27
N ASP A 738 -7.64 26.23 -11.59
CA ASP A 738 -6.64 26.54 -12.64
C ASP A 738 -5.21 26.12 -12.25
N GLY A 739 -4.86 26.18 -10.96
CA GLY A 739 -3.53 25.82 -10.44
C GLY A 739 -3.32 24.32 -10.23
N PHE A 740 -4.40 23.56 -10.00
CA PHE A 740 -4.32 22.12 -9.66
C PHE A 740 -4.83 21.19 -10.78
N ALA A 741 -5.34 21.74 -11.88
CA ALA A 741 -5.71 20.97 -13.06
C ALA A 741 -4.48 20.32 -13.72
N SER A 742 -4.61 19.07 -14.14
CA SER A 742 -3.56 18.22 -14.68
C SER A 742 -4.07 17.44 -15.88
N GLU A 743 -3.36 17.53 -17.01
CA GLU A 743 -3.76 16.87 -18.25
C GLU A 743 -3.67 15.34 -18.17
N GLY A 744 -4.76 14.65 -18.52
CA GLY A 744 -4.84 13.20 -18.64
C GLY A 744 -5.54 12.47 -17.48
N LEU A 745 -6.20 13.20 -16.59
CA LEU A 745 -7.11 12.68 -15.57
C LEU A 745 -8.43 13.43 -15.69
N VAL A 746 -9.57 12.75 -15.51
CA VAL A 746 -10.85 13.45 -15.33
C VAL A 746 -10.89 13.97 -13.90
N GLN A 747 -10.94 15.28 -13.73
CA GLN A 747 -10.89 15.94 -12.43
C GLN A 747 -12.19 16.67 -12.12
N PHE A 748 -12.67 16.53 -10.88
CA PHE A 748 -13.86 17.22 -10.38
C PHE A 748 -13.42 18.20 -9.30
N PHE A 749 -13.74 19.48 -9.48
CA PHE A 749 -13.56 20.51 -8.47
C PHE A 749 -14.91 21.01 -8.02
N PHE A 750 -15.08 21.15 -6.71
CA PHE A 750 -16.31 21.59 -6.08
C PHE A 750 -16.07 22.95 -5.43
N GLU A 751 -16.91 23.92 -5.77
CA GLU A 751 -16.95 25.23 -5.11
C GLU A 751 -18.32 25.37 -4.43
N ASP A 752 -18.31 25.45 -3.11
CA ASP A 752 -19.53 25.69 -2.33
C ASP A 752 -20.03 27.13 -2.52
N THR A 753 -21.34 27.28 -2.67
CA THR A 753 -22.04 28.57 -2.82
C THR A 753 -23.26 28.61 -1.90
N ASP A 754 -23.80 29.80 -1.64
CA ASP A 754 -24.94 29.96 -0.71
C ASP A 754 -26.21 29.18 -1.13
N ASP A 755 -26.38 28.89 -2.43
CA ASP A 755 -27.52 28.17 -3.01
C ASP A 755 -27.20 26.72 -3.45
N GLY A 756 -26.00 26.20 -3.17
CA GLY A 756 -25.57 24.85 -3.60
C GLY A 756 -24.07 24.75 -3.86
N PHE A 757 -23.65 24.07 -4.92
CA PHE A 757 -22.24 23.98 -5.30
C PHE A 757 -22.05 24.01 -6.82
N ASN A 758 -20.98 24.64 -7.28
CA ASN A 758 -20.52 24.55 -8.66
C ASN A 758 -19.63 23.33 -8.81
N ILE A 759 -19.80 22.56 -9.89
CA ILE A 759 -18.87 21.49 -10.27
C ILE A 759 -18.11 21.92 -11.52
N TYR A 760 -16.79 21.94 -11.43
CA TYR A 760 -15.91 22.05 -12.59
C TYR A 760 -15.36 20.68 -12.94
N VAL A 761 -15.63 20.23 -14.17
CA VAL A 761 -15.13 18.95 -14.71
C VAL A 761 -14.08 19.26 -15.78
N LEU A 762 -12.84 18.81 -15.54
CA LEU A 762 -11.68 19.07 -16.41
C LEU A 762 -11.05 17.78 -16.92
#